data_AF-M5RZX5-F1
#
_entry.id   AF-M5RZX5-F1
#
_cell.length_a   1.000
_cell.length_b   1.000
_cell.length_c   1.000
_cell.angle_alpha   90.00
_cell.angle_beta   90.00
_cell.angle_gamma   90.00
#
_symmetry.space_group_name_H-M   'P 1'
#
loop_
_entity.id
_entity.type
_entity.pdbx_description
1 polymer ?
#
loop_
_entity_poly.entity_id
_entity_poly.type
_entity_poly.pdbx_seq_one_letter_code
_entity_poly.pdbx_strand_id
1 'polypeptide(L)'
;MQIPVRVVALRGKCRLIVCALLLAGGVPGNADDNTTNRTQADVQTLPGTQMLLLDEPLDVLMVRGINRFAERELRRSMQTRSQNWHRDYASEESYLQSVQANRERFAEIIGAIDARGDQPTLQMIISQDDFQSGIPILASSPECIVRQVRWPVMDGVTGEGLLLSPKSTEVTASVIAIPDADWSPEAMVGLSEGVDVPPFVLQCVQQGCEVLVPTLINRDHEFSGNPAVGFTNQSHREFVYRTSFEIGRHVIGYEVQKILAAVDYFALRRESQRKEGPIGVAGMGEGGLLAFYAAAMDTRIDSVMVCGYFDNREQVWREPIYRNVWSLLTEFADADIASLIAPRRLTIEACSVPEVDGPAEVTPGRRGGAAPGEIRTPEIASVRDEFALAQAHYQSLGRPGQIELVVSDGGTGPAGSNAAVTSFLTGLNLDASLKTPAKLTPHLPLADASARQARQIDELVERNQRLVRNSPRIREQHWNKADRSTVASWKESTESYRDEFYDEVIGRLPHQKLPINPRSRLMIEEEKFKVYEVVLDVFEDVIAGGLLLLPTDLKPGERRPVVVCQHGLEGTAASTLDQRKDRFLDRGFAAELAIRGFIVYAPQNPYRGGDAFREIQRKSNPLQRSLFSYIIPQHEQTLRWLSTLPYVDADRIAFYGISYGGKTAMRVPPFVPQYALSICSADFNEWIGKTTSNIYRASYVYTGEYEIWEWNMGNIASYAELACMMTPRPFMVERGHRDGVAPDEWVAAEYAKVRRHYDELGLGDSTTIEFFNGPHTIRGLGTFAFLHKHLNWPEPK
;
A
#
# COMPACT_ATOMS: atom_id res chain seq x y z
N MET A 1 -31.24 36.81 21.22
CA MET A 1 -30.50 37.35 22.37
C MET A 1 -29.05 36.94 22.18
N GLN A 2 -28.22 37.86 21.67
CA GLN A 2 -26.84 37.59 21.24
C GLN A 2 -25.90 37.60 22.45
N ILE A 3 -25.14 36.52 22.65
CA ILE A 3 -24.03 36.45 23.60
C ILE A 3 -22.75 36.78 22.79
N PRO A 4 -21.92 37.76 23.20
CA PRO A 4 -20.73 38.11 22.44
C PRO A 4 -19.57 37.15 22.77
N VAL A 5 -19.04 36.50 21.74
CA VAL A 5 -17.76 35.78 21.80
C VAL A 5 -16.64 36.83 21.90
N ARG A 6 -15.96 36.90 23.04
CA ARG A 6 -14.77 37.74 23.25
C ARG A 6 -13.59 37.13 22.50
N VAL A 7 -13.20 37.75 21.39
CA VAL A 7 -11.93 37.50 20.71
C VAL A 7 -10.82 38.22 21.48
N VAL A 8 -9.93 37.47 22.13
CA VAL A 8 -8.69 38.03 22.67
C VAL A 8 -7.68 38.11 21.52
N ALA A 9 -7.43 39.32 21.03
CA ALA A 9 -6.38 39.57 20.05
C ALA A 9 -5.02 39.62 20.75
N LEU A 10 -4.19 38.59 20.54
CA LEU A 10 -2.77 38.62 20.88
C LEU A 10 -2.08 39.70 20.02
N ARG A 11 -1.87 40.90 20.58
CA ARG A 11 -1.00 41.94 20.00
C ARG A 11 0.31 41.98 20.79
N GLY A 12 1.39 41.50 20.17
CA GLY A 12 2.73 41.59 20.75
C GLY A 12 3.86 41.14 19.82
N LYS A 13 4.20 41.97 18.82
CA LYS A 13 5.47 42.03 18.07
C LYS A 13 6.01 40.72 17.44
N CYS A 14 5.57 40.41 16.23
CA CYS A 14 6.37 39.62 15.27
C CYS A 14 6.80 40.52 14.10
N ARG A 15 8.11 40.62 13.88
CA ARG A 15 8.69 41.24 12.68
C ARG A 15 8.43 40.33 11.47
N LEU A 16 8.09 40.97 10.35
CA LEU A 16 7.94 40.39 9.02
C LEU A 16 9.10 39.46 8.64
N ILE A 17 8.78 38.28 8.13
CA ILE A 17 9.60 37.61 7.10
C ILE A 17 8.64 37.23 5.97
N VAL A 18 8.82 37.89 4.83
CA VAL A 18 8.15 37.58 3.56
C VAL A 18 9.10 36.69 2.79
N CYS A 19 8.67 35.48 2.41
CA CYS A 19 9.35 34.69 1.39
C CYS A 19 8.50 34.68 0.12
N ALA A 20 8.95 35.44 -0.88
CA ALA A 20 8.53 35.28 -2.26
C ALA A 20 9.49 34.30 -2.96
N LEU A 21 8.93 33.36 -3.71
CA LEU A 21 9.64 32.47 -4.63
C LEU A 21 10.26 33.26 -5.79
N LEU A 22 11.48 32.89 -6.21
CA LEU A 22 11.86 32.67 -7.62
C LEU A 22 13.28 32.09 -7.77
N LEU A 23 13.42 31.29 -8.83
CA LEU A 23 14.54 30.49 -9.33
C LEU A 23 15.86 31.25 -9.57
N ALA A 24 17.00 30.61 -9.27
CA ALA A 24 18.21 30.46 -10.11
C ALA A 24 19.48 30.26 -9.25
N GLY A 25 20.38 29.41 -9.73
CA GLY A 25 21.57 28.95 -9.03
C GLY A 25 22.58 30.02 -8.63
N GLY A 26 23.29 29.73 -7.54
CA GLY A 26 24.42 30.47 -7.01
C GLY A 26 24.51 30.29 -5.49
N VAL A 27 25.60 29.68 -5.02
CA VAL A 27 25.93 29.66 -3.58
C VAL A 27 26.31 31.08 -3.15
N PRO A 28 25.73 31.61 -2.06
CA PRO A 28 26.56 32.30 -1.08
C PRO A 28 26.20 31.89 0.36
N GLY A 29 27.22 31.95 1.20
CA GLY A 29 27.19 31.53 2.59
C GLY A 29 26.50 32.49 3.54
N ASN A 30 26.44 32.01 4.80
CA ASN A 30 25.93 32.63 6.01
C ASN A 30 24.40 32.79 6.07
N ALA A 31 23.73 31.68 6.39
CA ALA A 31 22.55 31.74 7.24
C ALA A 31 23.02 32.00 8.68
N ASP A 32 22.55 33.10 9.25
CA ASP A 32 22.85 33.48 10.63
C ASP A 32 22.36 32.40 11.60
N ASP A 33 23.34 31.89 12.32
CA ASP A 33 23.27 30.94 13.40
C ASP A 33 22.57 31.59 14.61
N ASN A 34 21.30 31.26 14.82
CA ASN A 34 20.57 31.59 16.05
C ASN A 34 20.59 30.41 17.04
N THR A 35 21.65 29.59 17.00
CA THR A 35 22.03 28.72 18.11
C THR A 35 23.18 29.32 18.91
N THR A 36 22.95 30.46 19.58
CA THR A 36 23.88 30.91 20.63
C THR A 36 23.16 31.32 21.92
N ASN A 37 23.47 30.54 22.97
CA ASN A 37 23.39 30.85 24.40
C ASN A 37 22.02 31.15 25.02
N ARG A 38 21.21 30.11 25.21
CA ARG A 38 20.51 29.96 26.50
C ARG A 38 21.40 29.17 27.43
N THR A 39 21.93 29.82 28.46
CA THR A 39 22.62 29.16 29.57
C THR A 39 21.72 28.08 30.18
N GLN A 40 22.32 26.93 30.51
CA GLN A 40 21.70 25.70 31.06
C GLN A 40 20.88 25.90 32.36
N ALA A 41 20.78 27.14 32.88
CA ALA A 41 20.25 27.48 34.19
C ALA A 41 18.77 27.93 34.22
N ASP A 42 18.10 28.09 33.08
CA ASP A 42 16.74 28.69 33.02
C ASP A 42 15.67 27.83 32.31
N VAL A 43 15.95 26.56 31.99
CA VAL A 43 14.94 25.69 31.37
C VAL A 43 14.17 24.92 32.43
N GLN A 44 12.89 25.29 32.61
CA GLN A 44 11.98 24.59 33.51
C GLN A 44 11.50 23.27 32.89
N THR A 45 11.48 22.21 33.68
CA THR A 45 10.96 20.89 33.30
C THR A 45 9.65 20.62 34.04
N LEU A 46 8.81 19.76 33.46
CA LEU A 46 7.65 19.23 34.16
C LEU A 46 8.11 18.36 35.36
N PRO A 47 7.49 18.49 36.55
CA PRO A 47 7.82 17.64 37.69
C PRO A 47 7.77 16.14 37.35
N GLY A 48 8.77 15.38 37.81
CA GLY A 48 8.86 13.94 37.54
C GLY A 48 9.39 13.56 36.15
N THR A 49 9.93 14.53 35.39
CA THR A 49 10.54 14.30 34.08
C THR A 49 12.00 14.73 34.07
N GLN A 50 12.78 14.14 33.18
CA GLN A 50 14.13 14.60 32.87
C GLN A 50 14.10 15.80 31.90
N MET A 51 15.19 16.53 31.80
CA MET A 51 15.32 17.62 30.83
C MET A 51 15.31 17.07 29.39
N LEU A 52 14.45 17.64 28.54
CA LEU A 52 14.43 17.32 27.11
C LEU A 52 15.49 18.12 26.36
N LEU A 53 16.43 17.38 25.75
CA LEU A 53 17.44 17.91 24.85
C LEU A 53 17.23 17.25 23.48
N LEU A 54 16.88 18.06 22.49
CA LEU A 54 16.76 17.66 21.10
C LEU A 54 17.69 18.52 20.26
N ASP A 55 18.44 17.90 19.37
CA ASP A 55 19.31 18.51 18.37
C ASP A 55 18.58 18.89 17.07
N GLU A 56 17.35 18.41 16.89
CA GLU A 56 16.48 18.69 15.75
C GLU A 56 14.98 18.69 16.13
N PRO A 57 14.08 19.13 15.22
CA PRO A 57 12.64 19.11 15.48
C PRO A 57 12.08 17.71 15.75
N LEU A 58 11.10 17.62 16.65
CA LEU A 58 10.49 16.36 17.08
C LEU A 58 9.88 15.54 15.92
N ASP A 59 9.23 16.21 14.96
CA ASP A 59 8.64 15.57 13.79
C ASP A 59 9.69 14.86 12.92
N VAL A 60 10.85 15.51 12.72
CA VAL A 60 11.98 14.96 11.95
C VAL A 60 12.60 13.79 12.70
N LEU A 61 12.87 13.95 13.99
CA LEU A 61 13.42 12.90 14.84
C LEU A 61 12.53 11.65 14.84
N MET A 62 11.21 11.82 14.96
CA MET A 62 10.24 10.74 14.99
C MET A 62 10.19 9.97 13.66
N VAL A 63 10.06 10.67 12.54
CA VAL A 63 10.01 10.06 11.20
C VAL A 63 11.31 9.29 10.92
N ARG A 64 12.46 9.87 11.23
CA ARG A 64 13.75 9.23 11.04
C ARG A 64 13.93 7.99 11.95
N GLY A 65 13.48 8.07 13.20
CA GLY A 65 13.52 6.96 14.14
C GLY A 65 12.68 5.76 13.67
N ILE A 66 11.44 6.01 13.23
CA ILE A 66 10.57 4.96 12.69
C ILE A 66 11.14 4.36 11.40
N ASN A 67 11.74 5.16 10.52
CA ASN A 67 12.44 4.65 9.34
C ASN A 67 13.58 3.69 9.72
N ARG A 68 14.45 4.06 10.67
CA ARG A 68 15.53 3.18 11.16
C ARG A 68 14.98 1.88 11.74
N PHE A 69 13.89 1.96 12.49
CA PHE A 69 13.21 0.78 13.03
C PHE A 69 12.70 -0.13 11.90
N ALA A 70 11.98 0.42 10.92
CA ALA A 70 11.44 -0.34 9.79
C ALA A 70 12.54 -1.01 8.96
N GLU A 71 13.64 -0.31 8.68
CA GLU A 71 14.80 -0.86 7.96
C GLU A 71 15.54 -1.95 8.74
N ARG A 72 15.61 -1.84 10.08
CA ARG A 72 16.13 -2.93 10.92
C ARG A 72 15.22 -4.14 10.88
N GLU A 73 13.91 -3.94 10.91
CA GLU A 73 12.93 -5.03 10.86
C GLU A 73 12.88 -5.74 9.50
N LEU A 74 13.07 -5.02 8.39
CA LEU A 74 13.26 -5.63 7.07
C LEU A 74 14.48 -6.54 7.04
N ARG A 75 15.63 -6.10 7.58
CA ARG A 75 16.81 -6.96 7.69
C ARG A 75 16.59 -8.16 8.62
N ARG A 76 15.82 -7.96 9.69
CA ARG A 76 15.49 -9.02 10.65
C ARG A 76 14.58 -10.08 10.03
N SER A 77 13.71 -9.73 9.08
CA SER A 77 12.79 -10.67 8.46
C SER A 77 13.49 -11.85 7.78
N MET A 78 14.72 -11.62 7.27
CA MET A 78 15.61 -12.66 6.74
C MET A 78 15.82 -13.83 7.71
N GLN A 79 15.87 -13.54 9.01
CA GLN A 79 16.17 -14.51 10.05
C GLN A 79 14.91 -15.18 10.61
N THR A 80 13.73 -14.60 10.38
CA THR A 80 12.48 -15.07 10.98
C THR A 80 11.54 -15.73 9.99
N ARG A 81 11.60 -15.39 8.70
CA ARG A 81 10.65 -15.90 7.68
C ARG A 81 10.62 -17.42 7.58
N SER A 82 11.75 -18.09 7.78
CA SER A 82 11.84 -19.55 7.74
C SER A 82 10.98 -20.26 8.79
N GLN A 83 10.53 -19.55 9.84
CA GLN A 83 9.65 -20.10 10.89
C GLN A 83 8.24 -20.38 10.38
N ASN A 84 7.83 -19.73 9.29
CA ASN A 84 6.52 -19.92 8.66
C ASN A 84 6.52 -21.05 7.61
N TRP A 85 7.63 -21.79 7.49
CA TRP A 85 7.79 -22.87 6.53
C TRP A 85 8.00 -24.21 7.22
N HIS A 86 7.20 -25.20 6.84
CA HIS A 86 7.24 -26.56 7.37
C HIS A 86 7.54 -27.58 6.26
N ARG A 87 8.57 -27.30 5.45
CA ARG A 87 8.92 -28.07 4.25
C ARG A 87 9.31 -29.51 4.61
N ASP A 88 8.63 -30.47 3.98
CA ASP A 88 8.94 -31.90 4.11
C ASP A 88 9.74 -32.39 2.90
N TYR A 89 11.01 -32.73 3.12
CA TYR A 89 11.93 -33.19 2.07
C TYR A 89 11.94 -34.72 1.87
N ALA A 90 11.04 -35.47 2.51
CA ALA A 90 11.05 -36.93 2.45
C ALA A 90 10.72 -37.47 1.05
N SER A 91 9.85 -36.80 0.31
CA SER A 91 9.48 -37.13 -1.07
C SER A 91 8.94 -35.91 -1.82
N GLU A 92 8.85 -35.99 -3.14
CA GLU A 92 8.24 -34.94 -3.97
C GLU A 92 6.78 -34.67 -3.58
N GLU A 93 5.99 -35.72 -3.34
CA GLU A 93 4.59 -35.61 -2.91
C GLU A 93 4.47 -34.95 -1.54
N SER A 94 5.27 -35.39 -0.56
CA SER A 94 5.33 -34.81 0.78
C SER A 94 5.70 -33.33 0.74
N TYR A 95 6.68 -32.98 -0.11
CA TYR A 95 7.11 -31.60 -0.27
C TYR A 95 5.99 -30.71 -0.81
N LEU A 96 5.37 -31.11 -1.92
CA LEU A 96 4.27 -30.37 -2.54
C LEU A 96 3.10 -30.18 -1.58
N GLN A 97 2.76 -31.21 -0.80
CA GLN A 97 1.73 -31.11 0.22
C GLN A 97 2.13 -30.15 1.34
N SER A 98 3.38 -30.20 1.80
CA SER A 98 3.87 -29.38 2.92
C SER A 98 3.90 -27.88 2.63
N VAL A 99 4.06 -27.48 1.36
CA VAL A 99 4.13 -26.06 0.95
C VAL A 99 2.82 -25.51 0.40
N GLN A 100 1.75 -26.32 0.36
CA GLN A 100 0.48 -25.93 -0.25
C GLN A 100 -0.18 -24.74 0.46
N ALA A 101 -0.13 -24.69 1.80
CA ALA A 101 -0.64 -23.56 2.56
C ALA A 101 0.14 -22.25 2.26
N ASN A 102 1.47 -22.34 2.10
CA ASN A 102 2.27 -21.18 1.71
C ASN A 102 1.92 -20.72 0.28
N ARG A 103 1.63 -21.64 -0.65
CA ARG A 103 1.17 -21.29 -2.02
C ARG A 103 -0.18 -20.56 -1.99
N GLU A 104 -1.12 -20.99 -1.16
CA GLU A 104 -2.41 -20.33 -0.96
C GLU A 104 -2.24 -18.93 -0.36
N ARG A 105 -1.42 -18.81 0.68
CA ARG A 105 -1.09 -17.51 1.28
C ARG A 105 -0.40 -16.58 0.29
N PHE A 106 0.51 -17.11 -0.53
CA PHE A 106 1.15 -16.33 -1.59
C PHE A 106 0.13 -15.79 -2.60
N ALA A 107 -0.84 -16.61 -3.01
CA ALA A 107 -1.92 -16.19 -3.90
C ALA A 107 -2.78 -15.07 -3.27
N GLU A 108 -3.05 -15.15 -1.97
CA GLU A 108 -3.79 -14.14 -1.21
C GLU A 108 -3.07 -12.79 -1.21
N ILE A 109 -1.80 -12.76 -0.82
CA ILE A 109 -1.06 -11.50 -0.60
C ILE A 109 -0.76 -10.77 -1.91
N ILE A 110 -0.63 -11.48 -3.03
CA ILE A 110 -0.52 -10.85 -4.35
C ILE A 110 -1.89 -10.51 -4.94
N GLY A 111 -3.00 -10.82 -4.25
CA GLY A 111 -4.35 -10.52 -4.70
C GLY A 111 -4.85 -11.38 -5.87
N ALA A 112 -4.27 -12.56 -6.08
CA ALA A 112 -4.62 -13.49 -7.15
C ALA A 112 -5.70 -14.51 -6.72
N ILE A 113 -6.73 -14.07 -5.99
CA ILE A 113 -7.73 -14.97 -5.38
C ILE A 113 -9.04 -15.08 -6.16
N ASP A 114 -9.17 -14.35 -7.27
CA ASP A 114 -10.39 -14.33 -8.05
C ASP A 114 -10.56 -15.62 -8.85
N ALA A 115 -11.81 -16.10 -8.91
CA ALA A 115 -12.16 -17.23 -9.77
C ALA A 115 -11.96 -16.85 -11.24
N ARG A 116 -11.21 -17.69 -11.96
CA ARG A 116 -11.14 -17.66 -13.42
C ARG A 116 -12.37 -18.32 -14.03
N GLY A 117 -12.70 -17.97 -15.27
CA GLY A 117 -13.91 -18.50 -15.94
C GLY A 117 -13.82 -20.00 -16.24
N ASP A 118 -14.97 -20.69 -16.18
CA ASP A 118 -15.07 -22.15 -16.37
C ASP A 118 -14.86 -22.64 -17.81
N GLN A 119 -14.67 -21.74 -18.77
CA GLN A 119 -14.50 -22.07 -20.20
C GLN A 119 -13.23 -21.41 -20.77
N PRO A 120 -12.04 -21.95 -20.46
CA PRO A 120 -10.79 -21.46 -21.02
C PRO A 120 -10.81 -21.53 -22.54
N THR A 121 -10.62 -20.39 -23.21
CA THR A 121 -10.64 -20.30 -24.67
C THR A 121 -9.67 -19.23 -25.16
N LEU A 122 -9.12 -19.43 -26.35
CA LEU A 122 -8.25 -18.46 -27.01
C LEU A 122 -8.90 -18.07 -28.34
N GLN A 123 -9.29 -16.81 -28.46
CA GLN A 123 -10.01 -16.25 -29.58
C GLN A 123 -9.05 -15.48 -30.48
N MET A 124 -9.09 -15.74 -31.79
CA MET A 124 -8.35 -14.91 -32.75
C MET A 124 -9.07 -13.57 -32.93
N ILE A 125 -8.32 -12.46 -32.88
CA ILE A 125 -8.83 -11.13 -33.19
C ILE A 125 -8.64 -10.89 -34.69
N ILE A 126 -9.73 -10.68 -35.40
CA ILE A 126 -9.75 -10.54 -36.87
C ILE A 126 -10.78 -9.48 -37.22
N SER A 127 -10.42 -8.49 -38.03
CA SER A 127 -11.40 -7.56 -38.59
C SER A 127 -12.19 -8.23 -39.73
N GLN A 128 -13.36 -7.69 -40.07
CA GLN A 128 -14.15 -8.23 -41.18
C GLN A 128 -13.39 -8.17 -42.51
N ASP A 129 -12.58 -7.14 -42.71
CA ASP A 129 -11.77 -6.95 -43.90
C ASP A 129 -10.63 -7.99 -43.97
N ASP A 130 -9.95 -8.23 -42.83
CA ASP A 130 -8.89 -9.24 -42.74
C ASP A 130 -9.43 -10.64 -43.01
N PHE A 131 -10.63 -10.95 -42.50
CA PHE A 131 -11.28 -12.25 -42.72
C PHE A 131 -11.57 -12.49 -44.21
N GLN A 132 -12.04 -11.46 -44.93
CA GLN A 132 -12.31 -11.54 -46.37
C GLN A 132 -11.03 -11.69 -47.21
N SER A 133 -9.88 -11.23 -46.70
CA SER A 133 -8.59 -11.29 -47.41
C SER A 133 -7.94 -12.69 -47.49
N GLY A 134 -8.42 -13.66 -46.68
CA GLY A 134 -8.20 -15.09 -46.95
C GLY A 134 -7.35 -15.91 -45.96
N ILE A 135 -6.66 -15.35 -44.96
CA ILE A 135 -6.28 -15.97 -43.65
C ILE A 135 -5.86 -14.82 -42.70
N PRO A 136 -6.30 -14.79 -41.42
CA PRO A 136 -5.91 -13.78 -40.42
C PRO A 136 -4.48 -13.96 -39.87
N ILE A 137 -3.46 -13.91 -40.73
CA ILE A 137 -2.06 -13.95 -40.29
C ILE A 137 -1.56 -12.53 -40.13
N LEU A 138 -1.20 -12.14 -38.90
CA LEU A 138 -0.58 -10.83 -38.66
C LEU A 138 0.79 -10.74 -39.33
N ALA A 139 1.62 -11.75 -39.11
CA ALA A 139 2.97 -11.85 -39.64
C ALA A 139 3.41 -13.30 -39.77
N SER A 140 4.45 -13.57 -40.56
CA SER A 140 5.03 -14.90 -40.64
C SER A 140 6.51 -14.89 -41.00
N SER A 141 7.21 -15.97 -40.68
CA SER A 141 8.50 -16.35 -41.26
C SER A 141 8.38 -17.72 -41.95
N PRO A 142 9.43 -18.32 -42.54
CA PRO A 142 9.38 -19.70 -43.02
C PRO A 142 8.99 -20.72 -41.94
N GLU A 143 9.23 -20.40 -40.66
CA GLU A 143 9.09 -21.32 -39.52
C GLU A 143 7.84 -21.03 -38.67
N CYS A 144 7.34 -19.79 -38.69
CA CYS A 144 6.36 -19.29 -37.73
C CYS A 144 5.17 -18.57 -38.41
N ILE A 145 3.98 -18.71 -37.83
CA ILE A 145 2.79 -17.87 -38.09
C ILE A 145 2.44 -17.12 -36.81
N VAL A 146 2.16 -15.83 -36.92
CA VAL A 146 1.76 -14.97 -35.80
C VAL A 146 0.31 -14.53 -35.97
N ARG A 147 -0.48 -14.62 -34.90
CA ARG A 147 -1.89 -14.22 -34.85
C ARG A 147 -2.14 -13.34 -33.63
N GLN A 148 -3.06 -12.39 -33.75
CA GLN A 148 -3.57 -11.65 -32.60
C GLN A 148 -4.62 -12.48 -31.87
N VAL A 149 -4.56 -12.50 -30.54
CA VAL A 149 -5.46 -13.29 -29.72
C VAL A 149 -5.96 -12.55 -28.49
N ARG A 150 -7.16 -12.95 -28.04
CA ARG A 150 -7.78 -12.54 -26.78
C ARG A 150 -8.31 -13.77 -26.05
N TRP A 151 -8.27 -13.79 -24.72
CA TRP A 151 -8.89 -14.82 -23.90
C TRP A 151 -9.60 -14.22 -22.68
N PRO A 152 -10.75 -14.79 -22.25
CA PRO A 152 -11.36 -14.41 -20.99
C PRO A 152 -10.48 -14.86 -19.82
N VAL A 153 -10.41 -14.04 -18.76
CA VAL A 153 -9.57 -14.32 -17.58
C VAL A 153 -10.43 -14.42 -16.35
N MET A 154 -11.13 -13.34 -16.02
CA MET A 154 -12.06 -13.23 -14.89
C MET A 154 -13.21 -12.31 -15.31
N ASP A 155 -14.24 -12.18 -14.47
CA ASP A 155 -15.42 -11.36 -14.81
C ASP A 155 -15.03 -9.94 -15.30
N GLY A 156 -15.36 -9.66 -16.57
CA GLY A 156 -15.08 -8.42 -17.30
C GLY A 156 -13.59 -8.08 -17.50
N VAL A 157 -12.70 -9.06 -17.41
CA VAL A 157 -11.26 -8.89 -17.72
C VAL A 157 -10.82 -9.96 -18.70
N THR A 158 -10.07 -9.52 -19.69
CA THR A 158 -9.49 -10.36 -20.73
C THR A 158 -7.96 -10.22 -20.74
N GLY A 159 -7.28 -11.23 -21.26
CA GLY A 159 -5.92 -11.10 -21.75
C GLY A 159 -5.93 -10.86 -23.25
N GLU A 160 -5.02 -10.03 -23.73
CA GLU A 160 -4.77 -9.82 -25.16
C GLU A 160 -3.28 -10.01 -25.47
N GLY A 161 -2.94 -10.47 -26.67
CA GLY A 161 -1.55 -10.71 -27.03
C GLY A 161 -1.35 -11.29 -28.43
N LEU A 162 -0.20 -11.92 -28.63
CA LEU A 162 0.14 -12.64 -29.87
C LEU A 162 0.30 -14.13 -29.61
N LEU A 163 -0.24 -14.95 -30.50
CA LEU A 163 0.02 -16.38 -30.57
C LEU A 163 0.93 -16.68 -31.77
N LEU A 164 2.09 -17.26 -31.49
CA LEU A 164 3.06 -17.73 -32.46
C LEU A 164 2.96 -19.24 -32.56
N SER A 165 2.71 -19.75 -33.77
CA SER A 165 2.56 -21.18 -34.05
C SER A 165 3.60 -21.64 -35.07
N PRO A 166 4.19 -22.84 -34.89
CA PRO A 166 5.07 -23.42 -35.91
C PRO A 166 4.29 -23.75 -37.20
N LYS A 167 4.92 -23.56 -38.37
CA LYS A 167 4.30 -23.83 -39.69
C LYS A 167 4.31 -25.30 -40.10
N SER A 168 5.39 -26.02 -39.78
CA SER A 168 5.70 -27.31 -40.40
C SER A 168 6.00 -28.41 -39.38
N THR A 169 5.90 -28.09 -38.09
CA THR A 169 6.11 -29.03 -36.99
C THR A 169 4.84 -29.15 -36.17
N GLU A 170 4.59 -30.36 -35.65
CA GLU A 170 3.56 -30.57 -34.66
C GLU A 170 3.92 -29.82 -33.38
N VAL A 171 2.93 -29.21 -32.72
CA VAL A 171 3.14 -28.50 -31.46
C VAL A 171 3.51 -29.49 -30.36
N THR A 172 4.72 -29.36 -29.81
CA THR A 172 5.28 -30.25 -28.77
C THR A 172 5.10 -29.66 -27.37
N ALA A 173 5.37 -28.36 -27.20
CA ALA A 173 5.26 -27.62 -25.95
C ALA A 173 4.45 -26.33 -26.13
N SER A 174 3.93 -25.81 -25.02
CA SER A 174 3.22 -24.53 -24.96
C SER A 174 4.04 -23.59 -24.09
N VAL A 175 4.36 -22.39 -24.59
CA VAL A 175 5.18 -21.43 -23.84
C VAL A 175 4.42 -20.12 -23.71
N ILE A 176 4.43 -19.53 -22.52
CA ILE A 176 3.99 -18.16 -22.30
C ILE A 176 5.25 -17.31 -22.12
N ALA A 177 5.55 -16.47 -23.12
CA ALA A 177 6.73 -15.59 -23.11
C ALA A 177 6.28 -14.17 -22.75
N ILE A 178 6.66 -13.70 -21.58
CA ILE A 178 6.13 -12.48 -20.96
C ILE A 178 7.14 -11.34 -21.13
N PRO A 179 6.74 -10.24 -21.80
CA PRO A 179 7.62 -9.09 -22.00
C PRO A 179 7.86 -8.33 -20.70
N ASP A 180 8.85 -7.43 -20.67
CA ASP A 180 8.84 -6.35 -19.68
C ASP A 180 7.60 -5.46 -19.89
N ALA A 181 7.13 -4.77 -18.85
CA ALA A 181 5.90 -3.98 -18.91
C ALA A 181 5.95 -2.87 -19.98
N ASP A 182 7.12 -2.35 -20.33
CA ASP A 182 7.22 -1.30 -21.36
C ASP A 182 7.33 -1.84 -22.80
N TRP A 183 7.30 -3.15 -22.97
CA TRP A 183 7.38 -3.78 -24.29
C TRP A 183 6.01 -4.32 -24.71
N SER A 184 5.58 -3.95 -25.92
CA SER A 184 4.41 -4.58 -26.52
C SER A 184 4.73 -6.02 -26.95
N PRO A 185 3.70 -6.89 -27.09
CA PRO A 185 3.88 -8.19 -27.70
C PRO A 185 4.57 -8.15 -29.07
N GLU A 186 4.26 -7.14 -29.88
CA GLU A 186 4.85 -6.92 -31.20
C GLU A 186 6.33 -6.56 -31.11
N ALA A 187 6.73 -5.74 -30.13
CA ALA A 187 8.11 -5.38 -29.89
C ALA A 187 8.92 -6.61 -29.47
N MET A 188 8.38 -7.43 -28.55
CA MET A 188 9.03 -8.65 -28.06
C MET A 188 9.32 -9.68 -29.15
N VAL A 189 8.64 -9.63 -30.29
CA VAL A 189 8.86 -10.55 -31.41
C VAL A 189 9.53 -9.89 -32.63
N GLY A 190 9.94 -8.63 -32.51
CA GLY A 190 10.64 -7.89 -33.57
C GLY A 190 9.76 -7.44 -34.72
N LEU A 191 8.46 -7.23 -34.47
CA LEU A 191 7.54 -6.64 -35.43
C LEU A 191 7.47 -5.11 -35.34
N SER A 192 7.84 -4.52 -34.20
CA SER A 192 7.99 -3.07 -34.04
C SER A 192 9.42 -2.68 -33.68
N GLU A 193 9.82 -1.47 -34.06
CA GLU A 193 11.14 -0.91 -33.73
C GLU A 193 11.26 -0.53 -32.24
N GLY A 194 12.49 -0.26 -31.80
CA GLY A 194 12.76 0.39 -30.50
C GLY A 194 13.24 -0.52 -29.38
N VAL A 195 13.43 -1.82 -29.63
CA VAL A 195 13.89 -2.79 -28.63
C VAL A 195 14.90 -3.76 -29.25
N ASP A 196 15.99 -4.05 -28.52
CA ASP A 196 16.89 -5.16 -28.84
C ASP A 196 16.24 -6.49 -28.45
N VAL A 197 15.59 -7.11 -29.43
CA VAL A 197 14.72 -8.28 -29.21
C VAL A 197 15.53 -9.54 -28.90
N PRO A 198 15.32 -10.17 -27.73
CA PRO A 198 15.88 -11.48 -27.45
C PRO A 198 15.34 -12.51 -28.46
N PRO A 199 16.20 -13.35 -29.10
CA PRO A 199 15.75 -14.30 -30.10
C PRO A 199 14.92 -15.46 -29.51
N PHE A 200 14.84 -15.58 -28.18
CA PHE A 200 14.33 -16.78 -27.50
C PHE A 200 12.89 -17.13 -27.87
N VAL A 201 12.02 -16.13 -28.10
CA VAL A 201 10.61 -16.39 -28.47
C VAL A 201 10.53 -17.18 -29.77
N LEU A 202 11.28 -16.73 -30.79
CA LEU A 202 11.31 -17.42 -32.08
C LEU A 202 12.13 -18.72 -32.01
N GLN A 203 13.16 -18.78 -31.17
CA GLN A 203 13.90 -20.03 -30.93
C GLN A 203 12.99 -21.10 -30.30
N CYS A 204 12.10 -20.75 -29.38
CA CYS A 204 11.09 -21.67 -28.85
C CYS A 204 10.17 -22.20 -29.95
N VAL A 205 9.69 -21.32 -30.86
CA VAL A 205 8.85 -21.75 -32.00
C VAL A 205 9.61 -22.72 -32.92
N GLN A 206 10.90 -22.48 -33.17
CA GLN A 206 11.75 -23.39 -33.96
C GLN A 206 11.87 -24.79 -33.34
N GLN A 207 11.74 -24.92 -32.01
CA GLN A 207 11.72 -26.20 -31.29
C GLN A 207 10.33 -26.85 -31.24
N GLY A 208 9.35 -26.33 -31.98
CA GLY A 208 7.98 -26.85 -32.01
C GLY A 208 7.08 -26.31 -30.90
N CYS A 209 7.49 -25.25 -30.19
CA CYS A 209 6.61 -24.61 -29.21
C CYS A 209 5.53 -23.75 -29.89
N GLU A 210 4.31 -23.83 -29.39
CA GLU A 210 3.32 -22.77 -29.57
C GLU A 210 3.56 -21.72 -28.48
N VAL A 211 3.79 -20.47 -28.85
CA VAL A 211 4.20 -19.41 -27.91
C VAL A 211 3.14 -18.31 -27.83
N LEU A 212 2.64 -18.03 -26.63
CA LEU A 212 1.77 -16.90 -26.33
C LEU A 212 2.58 -15.76 -25.72
N VAL A 213 2.45 -14.57 -26.28
CA VAL A 213 3.05 -13.33 -25.76
C VAL A 213 1.94 -12.40 -25.27
N PRO A 214 1.70 -12.29 -23.95
CA PRO A 214 0.64 -11.47 -23.41
C PRO A 214 1.00 -9.97 -23.38
N THR A 215 -0.01 -9.13 -23.43
CA THR A 215 0.10 -7.69 -23.14
C THR A 215 0.09 -7.47 -21.64
N LEU A 216 1.06 -6.74 -21.13
CA LEU A 216 1.08 -6.24 -19.76
C LEU A 216 0.57 -4.80 -19.69
N ILE A 217 0.12 -4.38 -18.52
CA ILE A 217 -0.12 -2.95 -18.22
C ILE A 217 1.24 -2.25 -18.17
N ASN A 218 1.47 -1.31 -19.08
CA ASN A 218 2.76 -0.63 -19.22
C ASN A 218 2.99 0.50 -18.19
N ARG A 219 4.19 1.09 -18.17
CA ARG A 219 4.52 2.16 -17.21
C ARG A 219 4.23 3.58 -17.70
N ASP A 220 3.66 3.71 -18.90
CA ASP A 220 3.09 4.98 -19.38
C ASP A 220 1.96 5.46 -18.45
N HIS A 221 1.56 6.72 -18.55
CA HIS A 221 0.53 7.35 -17.73
C HIS A 221 -0.66 7.87 -18.56
N GLU A 222 -0.67 7.70 -19.88
CA GLU A 222 -1.66 8.28 -20.80
C GLU A 222 -3.12 8.09 -20.33
N PHE A 223 -3.47 6.88 -19.89
CA PHE A 223 -4.80 6.45 -19.45
C PHE A 223 -4.96 6.42 -17.92
N SER A 224 -4.01 6.94 -17.15
CA SER A 224 -4.08 7.00 -15.67
C SER A 224 -5.03 8.09 -15.18
N GLY A 225 -6.33 7.89 -15.35
CA GLY A 225 -7.35 8.81 -14.88
C GLY A 225 -8.75 8.51 -15.40
N ASN A 226 -9.57 9.57 -15.42
CA ASN A 226 -10.93 9.50 -15.96
C ASN A 226 -11.26 10.83 -16.68
N PRO A 227 -11.80 10.81 -17.90
CA PRO A 227 -12.15 12.03 -18.64
C PRO A 227 -13.06 13.01 -17.89
N ALA A 228 -13.93 12.52 -17.00
CA ALA A 228 -14.83 13.36 -16.20
C ALA A 228 -14.15 14.02 -14.98
N VAL A 229 -12.92 13.61 -14.65
CA VAL A 229 -12.18 14.07 -13.46
C VAL A 229 -10.85 14.74 -13.81
N GLY A 230 -10.08 14.12 -14.69
CA GLY A 230 -8.71 14.46 -15.04
C GLY A 230 -7.80 13.24 -15.01
N PHE A 231 -6.59 13.43 -15.54
CA PHE A 231 -5.55 12.41 -15.60
C PHE A 231 -4.36 12.77 -14.71
N THR A 232 -3.52 11.78 -14.41
CA THR A 232 -2.35 11.90 -13.53
C THR A 232 -1.05 11.57 -14.27
N ASN A 233 0.09 11.83 -13.62
CA ASN A 233 1.41 11.33 -14.03
C ASN A 233 1.76 9.94 -13.45
N GLN A 234 0.81 9.29 -12.77
CA GLN A 234 1.01 7.93 -12.25
C GLN A 234 1.12 6.96 -13.42
N SER A 235 2.04 6.00 -13.34
CA SER A 235 2.05 4.90 -14.31
C SER A 235 0.71 4.16 -14.30
N HIS A 236 0.31 3.54 -15.42
CA HIS A 236 -0.93 2.77 -15.48
C HIS A 236 -0.94 1.67 -14.41
N ARG A 237 0.22 1.05 -14.15
CA ARG A 237 0.40 0.06 -13.09
C ARG A 237 0.11 0.63 -11.70
N GLU A 238 0.62 1.82 -11.39
CA GLU A 238 0.31 2.51 -10.14
C GLU A 238 -1.17 2.90 -10.02
N PHE A 239 -1.78 3.37 -11.11
CA PHE A 239 -3.20 3.74 -11.11
C PHE A 239 -4.10 2.53 -10.84
N VAL A 240 -3.79 1.38 -11.45
CA VAL A 240 -4.46 0.10 -11.15
C VAL A 240 -4.19 -0.34 -9.70
N TYR A 241 -2.94 -0.24 -9.22
CA TYR A 241 -2.57 -0.55 -7.82
C TYR A 241 -3.43 0.26 -6.82
N ARG A 242 -3.50 1.58 -6.99
CA ARG A 242 -4.23 2.49 -6.09
C ARG A 242 -5.73 2.20 -6.06
N THR A 243 -6.31 1.76 -7.16
CA THR A 243 -7.74 1.41 -7.22
C THR A 243 -8.04 0.00 -6.70
N SER A 244 -7.02 -0.84 -6.45
CA SER A 244 -7.17 -2.26 -6.08
C SER A 244 -6.72 -2.61 -4.66
N PHE A 245 -5.73 -1.92 -4.10
CA PHE A 245 -5.10 -2.32 -2.83
C PHE A 245 -6.09 -2.40 -1.65
N GLU A 246 -6.98 -1.41 -1.53
CA GLU A 246 -7.99 -1.34 -0.44
C GLU A 246 -8.96 -2.53 -0.46
N ILE A 247 -9.16 -3.17 -1.62
CA ILE A 247 -10.07 -4.32 -1.78
C ILE A 247 -9.31 -5.66 -1.91
N GLY A 248 -8.03 -5.67 -1.53
CA GLY A 248 -7.21 -6.88 -1.46
C GLY A 248 -6.83 -7.42 -2.83
N ARG A 249 -6.60 -6.54 -3.80
CA ARG A 249 -6.12 -6.89 -5.14
C ARG A 249 -4.88 -6.09 -5.48
N HIS A 250 -4.10 -6.63 -6.41
CA HIS A 250 -2.85 -6.05 -6.84
C HIS A 250 -2.66 -6.26 -8.35
N VAL A 251 -1.98 -5.33 -9.03
CA VAL A 251 -1.74 -5.43 -10.48
C VAL A 251 -0.97 -6.71 -10.83
N ILE A 252 -0.01 -7.11 -9.99
CA ILE A 252 0.71 -8.39 -10.10
C ILE A 252 -0.28 -9.56 -10.10
N GLY A 253 -1.21 -9.63 -9.13
CA GLY A 253 -2.18 -10.72 -9.05
C GLY A 253 -3.09 -10.78 -10.28
N TYR A 254 -3.50 -9.63 -10.82
CA TYR A 254 -4.28 -9.59 -12.06
C TYR A 254 -3.50 -10.13 -13.26
N GLU A 255 -2.24 -9.77 -13.42
CA GLU A 255 -1.44 -10.24 -14.55
C GLU A 255 -1.01 -11.70 -14.41
N VAL A 256 -0.71 -12.16 -13.19
CA VAL A 256 -0.55 -13.60 -12.89
C VAL A 256 -1.81 -14.35 -13.27
N GLN A 257 -3.00 -13.86 -12.93
CA GLN A 257 -4.26 -14.46 -13.33
C GLN A 257 -4.47 -14.50 -14.86
N LYS A 258 -4.02 -13.46 -15.60
CA LYS A 258 -4.03 -13.49 -17.08
C LYS A 258 -3.15 -14.62 -17.63
N ILE A 259 -1.98 -14.85 -17.01
CA ILE A 259 -1.06 -15.93 -17.37
C ILE A 259 -1.67 -17.29 -17.02
N LEU A 260 -2.23 -17.45 -15.83
CA LEU A 260 -2.84 -18.71 -15.40
C LEU A 260 -4.10 -19.07 -16.21
N ALA A 261 -4.86 -18.09 -16.69
CA ALA A 261 -5.95 -18.35 -17.64
C ALA A 261 -5.45 -18.91 -18.98
N ALA A 262 -4.25 -18.50 -19.43
CA ALA A 262 -3.62 -19.10 -20.60
C ALA A 262 -3.10 -20.53 -20.30
N VAL A 263 -2.59 -20.78 -19.09
CA VAL A 263 -2.26 -22.14 -18.62
C VAL A 263 -3.50 -23.03 -18.62
N ASP A 264 -4.65 -22.53 -18.14
CA ASP A 264 -5.93 -23.26 -18.17
C ASP A 264 -6.31 -23.65 -19.61
N TYR A 265 -6.17 -22.73 -20.56
CA TYR A 265 -6.44 -23.00 -21.98
C TYR A 265 -5.50 -24.07 -22.54
N PHE A 266 -4.19 -23.95 -22.32
CA PHE A 266 -3.23 -24.92 -22.84
C PHE A 266 -3.41 -26.31 -22.23
N ALA A 267 -3.69 -26.40 -20.93
CA ALA A 267 -3.97 -27.64 -20.24
C ALA A 267 -5.24 -28.31 -20.82
N LEU A 268 -6.35 -27.56 -20.91
CA LEU A 268 -7.62 -28.08 -21.43
C LEU A 268 -7.51 -28.54 -22.89
N ARG A 269 -6.81 -27.78 -23.73
CA ARG A 269 -6.61 -28.13 -25.14
C ARG A 269 -5.83 -29.43 -25.28
N ARG A 270 -4.78 -29.63 -24.49
CA ARG A 270 -3.97 -30.86 -24.50
C ARG A 270 -4.78 -32.07 -24.06
N GLU A 271 -5.52 -31.93 -22.96
CA GLU A 271 -6.45 -32.96 -22.48
C GLU A 271 -7.47 -33.35 -23.56
N SER A 272 -8.11 -32.35 -24.18
CA SER A 272 -9.09 -32.55 -25.26
C SER A 272 -8.50 -33.24 -26.49
N GLN A 273 -7.23 -32.98 -26.80
CA GLN A 273 -6.51 -33.59 -27.91
C GLN A 273 -5.88 -34.95 -27.57
N ARG A 274 -5.96 -35.38 -26.31
CA ARG A 274 -5.26 -36.57 -25.77
C ARG A 274 -3.76 -36.54 -26.10
N LYS A 275 -3.16 -35.35 -26.00
CA LYS A 275 -1.73 -35.13 -26.22
C LYS A 275 -1.08 -34.74 -24.91
N GLU A 276 0.06 -35.35 -24.63
CA GLU A 276 0.94 -34.91 -23.56
C GLU A 276 1.84 -33.77 -24.06
N GLY A 277 2.27 -32.94 -23.14
CA GLY A 277 3.48 -32.15 -23.30
C GLY A 277 3.45 -30.88 -22.46
N PRO A 278 4.62 -30.26 -22.29
CA PRO A 278 4.84 -29.38 -21.17
C PRO A 278 4.40 -27.94 -21.44
N ILE A 279 4.17 -27.22 -20.35
CA ILE A 279 3.87 -25.80 -20.31
C ILE A 279 5.07 -25.07 -19.70
N GLY A 280 5.67 -24.17 -20.47
CA GLY A 280 6.75 -23.29 -20.02
C GLY A 280 6.29 -21.86 -19.82
N VAL A 281 6.89 -21.15 -18.86
CA VAL A 281 6.70 -19.70 -18.72
C VAL A 281 8.07 -19.01 -18.66
N ALA A 282 8.29 -18.03 -19.51
CA ALA A 282 9.56 -17.31 -19.57
C ALA A 282 9.29 -15.82 -19.57
N GLY A 283 10.07 -15.02 -18.85
CA GLY A 283 9.88 -13.58 -18.88
C GLY A 283 11.09 -12.78 -18.44
N MET A 284 11.08 -11.48 -18.76
CA MET A 284 12.16 -10.55 -18.44
C MET A 284 11.67 -9.29 -17.75
N GLY A 285 12.47 -8.76 -16.82
CA GLY A 285 12.10 -7.58 -16.03
C GLY A 285 10.78 -7.80 -15.30
N GLU A 286 9.77 -6.97 -15.58
CA GLU A 286 8.41 -7.16 -15.07
C GLU A 286 7.78 -8.50 -15.50
N GLY A 287 8.08 -8.97 -16.70
CA GLY A 287 7.66 -10.29 -17.15
C GLY A 287 8.38 -11.42 -16.41
N GLY A 288 9.60 -11.18 -15.93
CA GLY A 288 10.37 -12.12 -15.11
C GLY A 288 9.71 -12.33 -13.75
N LEU A 289 9.29 -11.24 -13.10
CA LEU A 289 8.47 -11.27 -11.88
C LEU A 289 7.22 -12.12 -12.10
N LEU A 290 6.46 -11.83 -13.17
CA LEU A 290 5.19 -12.49 -13.42
C LEU A 290 5.35 -13.97 -13.79
N ALA A 291 6.38 -14.32 -14.56
CA ALA A 291 6.73 -15.70 -14.87
C ALA A 291 7.02 -16.49 -13.58
N PHE A 292 7.82 -15.89 -12.71
CA PHE A 292 8.22 -16.46 -11.43
C PHE A 292 7.01 -16.68 -10.52
N TYR A 293 6.16 -15.66 -10.37
CA TYR A 293 4.99 -15.73 -9.49
C TYR A 293 3.92 -16.68 -10.03
N ALA A 294 3.70 -16.73 -11.35
CA ALA A 294 2.80 -17.70 -11.95
C ALA A 294 3.26 -19.14 -11.72
N ALA A 295 4.56 -19.43 -11.93
CA ALA A 295 5.14 -20.75 -11.67
C ALA A 295 5.09 -21.13 -10.17
N ALA A 296 5.29 -20.16 -9.28
CA ALA A 296 5.15 -20.37 -7.84
C ALA A 296 3.72 -20.66 -7.41
N MET A 297 2.71 -20.16 -8.14
CA MET A 297 1.29 -20.42 -7.87
C MET A 297 0.76 -21.70 -8.51
N ASP A 298 1.20 -22.07 -9.70
CA ASP A 298 0.59 -23.17 -10.46
C ASP A 298 1.57 -24.29 -10.76
N THR A 299 1.27 -25.50 -10.30
CA THR A 299 2.14 -26.68 -10.43
C THR A 299 2.15 -27.26 -11.85
N ARG A 300 1.22 -26.85 -12.73
CA ARG A 300 1.14 -27.31 -14.13
C ARG A 300 2.20 -26.69 -15.05
N ILE A 301 2.97 -25.71 -14.56
CA ILE A 301 4.08 -25.09 -15.31
C ILE A 301 5.35 -25.93 -15.09
N ASP A 302 5.83 -26.61 -16.12
CA ASP A 302 6.95 -27.57 -16.02
C ASP A 302 8.33 -26.91 -15.97
N SER A 303 8.49 -25.78 -16.66
CA SER A 303 9.76 -25.04 -16.76
C SER A 303 9.53 -23.54 -16.70
N VAL A 304 10.37 -22.83 -15.95
CA VAL A 304 10.33 -21.38 -15.86
C VAL A 304 11.69 -20.74 -16.14
N MET A 305 11.69 -19.60 -16.83
CA MET A 305 12.87 -18.76 -17.05
C MET A 305 12.60 -17.34 -16.55
N VAL A 306 13.43 -16.89 -15.61
CA VAL A 306 13.32 -15.59 -14.93
C VAL A 306 14.54 -14.75 -15.27
N CYS A 307 14.37 -13.76 -16.14
CA CYS A 307 15.46 -12.91 -16.61
C CYS A 307 15.45 -11.55 -15.89
N GLY A 308 16.51 -11.27 -15.13
CA GLY A 308 16.80 -9.94 -14.58
C GLY A 308 15.86 -9.45 -13.46
N TYR A 309 15.12 -10.34 -12.81
CA TYR A 309 14.23 -10.01 -11.68
C TYR A 309 14.73 -10.53 -10.32
N PHE A 310 15.24 -11.77 -10.29
CA PHE A 310 15.52 -12.51 -9.06
C PHE A 310 16.59 -11.82 -8.20
N ASP A 311 16.26 -11.46 -6.96
CA ASP A 311 17.16 -10.73 -6.07
C ASP A 311 16.78 -10.90 -4.58
N ASN A 312 17.63 -10.43 -3.66
CA ASN A 312 17.18 -10.17 -2.30
C ASN A 312 16.08 -9.09 -2.30
N ARG A 313 15.13 -9.18 -1.37
CA ARG A 313 13.88 -8.40 -1.44
C ARG A 313 13.74 -7.37 -0.33
N GLU A 314 14.73 -7.23 0.56
CA GLU A 314 14.69 -6.32 1.71
C GLU A 314 14.67 -4.84 1.29
N GLN A 315 15.03 -4.53 0.04
CA GLN A 315 14.96 -3.19 -0.55
C GLN A 315 13.76 -2.98 -1.49
N VAL A 316 12.77 -3.88 -1.52
CA VAL A 316 11.58 -3.76 -2.40
C VAL A 316 10.81 -2.45 -2.20
N TRP A 317 10.95 -1.80 -1.04
CA TRP A 317 10.35 -0.50 -0.76
C TRP A 317 10.93 0.64 -1.63
N ARG A 318 12.08 0.45 -2.29
CA ARG A 318 12.69 1.40 -3.23
C ARG A 318 12.18 1.26 -4.65
N GLU A 319 11.60 0.11 -4.99
CA GLU A 319 11.08 -0.16 -6.32
C GLU A 319 9.83 0.67 -6.62
N PRO A 320 9.18 0.65 -7.78
CA PRO A 320 7.91 1.34 -7.95
C PRO A 320 6.82 0.78 -7.04
N ILE A 321 5.86 1.63 -6.59
CA ILE A 321 4.86 1.22 -5.59
C ILE A 321 4.02 0.01 -6.01
N TYR A 322 3.82 -0.20 -7.31
CA TYR A 322 3.13 -1.36 -7.86
C TYR A 322 3.90 -2.69 -7.71
N ARG A 323 5.08 -2.71 -7.07
CA ARG A 323 5.78 -3.91 -6.61
C ARG A 323 5.76 -4.09 -5.08
N ASN A 324 5.16 -3.15 -4.35
CA ASN A 324 5.07 -3.21 -2.89
C ASN A 324 3.90 -4.12 -2.46
N VAL A 325 4.21 -5.36 -2.09
CA VAL A 325 3.20 -6.37 -1.74
C VAL A 325 3.04 -6.44 -0.22
N TRP A 326 1.78 -6.40 0.24
CA TRP A 326 1.44 -6.57 1.66
C TRP A 326 1.90 -7.94 2.18
N SER A 327 2.50 -7.99 3.37
CA SER A 327 2.92 -9.22 4.06
C SER A 327 4.00 -10.05 3.34
N LEU A 328 4.52 -9.64 2.17
CA LEU A 328 5.46 -10.42 1.36
C LEU A 328 6.65 -10.97 2.17
N LEU A 329 7.38 -10.10 2.87
CA LEU A 329 8.61 -10.46 3.57
C LEU A 329 8.37 -11.04 4.97
N THR A 330 7.12 -11.28 5.36
CA THR A 330 6.83 -12.13 6.52
C THR A 330 7.13 -13.61 6.21
N GLU A 331 7.08 -14.01 4.93
CA GLU A 331 7.19 -15.40 4.50
C GLU A 331 8.03 -15.60 3.22
N PHE A 332 8.00 -14.67 2.26
CA PHE A 332 8.37 -14.89 0.87
C PHE A 332 9.45 -13.91 0.37
N ALA A 333 10.73 -14.24 0.57
CA ALA A 333 11.77 -13.71 -0.32
C ALA A 333 11.83 -14.52 -1.61
N ASP A 334 12.64 -14.10 -2.59
CA ASP A 334 12.70 -14.77 -3.88
C ASP A 334 13.19 -16.22 -3.74
N ALA A 335 14.14 -16.53 -2.84
CA ALA A 335 14.55 -17.90 -2.57
C ALA A 335 13.40 -18.77 -2.00
N ASP A 336 12.56 -18.19 -1.16
CA ASP A 336 11.39 -18.86 -0.59
C ASP A 336 10.31 -19.10 -1.65
N ILE A 337 10.08 -18.14 -2.55
CA ILE A 337 9.16 -18.29 -3.69
C ILE A 337 9.67 -19.35 -4.67
N ALA A 338 10.99 -19.39 -4.93
CA ALA A 338 11.61 -20.44 -5.74
C ALA A 338 11.39 -21.83 -5.16
N SER A 339 11.30 -21.94 -3.82
CA SER A 339 10.96 -23.19 -3.14
C SER A 339 9.53 -23.69 -3.48
N LEU A 340 8.59 -22.81 -3.86
CA LEU A 340 7.26 -23.21 -4.35
C LEU A 340 7.29 -23.74 -5.80
N ILE A 341 8.38 -23.50 -6.53
CA ILE A 341 8.56 -24.00 -7.89
C ILE A 341 9.16 -25.41 -7.85
N ALA A 342 10.03 -25.66 -6.87
CA ALA A 342 10.68 -26.95 -6.68
C ALA A 342 9.66 -28.12 -6.60
N PRO A 343 9.98 -29.29 -7.19
CA PRO A 343 11.24 -29.63 -7.86
C PRO A 343 11.31 -29.29 -9.36
N ARG A 344 10.35 -28.52 -9.90
CA ARG A 344 10.24 -28.21 -11.34
C ARG A 344 11.37 -27.30 -11.81
N ARG A 345 11.65 -27.28 -13.12
CA ARG A 345 12.81 -26.58 -13.70
C ARG A 345 12.70 -25.07 -13.47
N LEU A 346 13.71 -24.47 -12.84
CA LEU A 346 13.84 -23.02 -12.64
C LEU A 346 15.17 -22.52 -13.20
N THR A 347 15.09 -21.70 -14.24
CA THR A 347 16.25 -20.99 -14.81
C THR A 347 16.20 -19.55 -14.33
N ILE A 348 17.24 -19.11 -13.62
CA ILE A 348 17.43 -17.72 -13.23
C ILE A 348 18.55 -17.15 -14.09
N GLU A 349 18.27 -16.07 -14.80
CA GLU A 349 19.26 -15.35 -15.59
C GLU A 349 19.54 -13.98 -14.97
N ALA A 350 20.79 -13.77 -14.54
CA ALA A 350 21.30 -12.46 -14.19
C ALA A 350 21.68 -11.72 -15.49
N CYS A 351 20.89 -10.72 -15.85
CA CYS A 351 21.00 -9.92 -17.07
C CYS A 351 20.44 -8.52 -16.84
N SER A 352 20.70 -7.61 -17.79
CA SER A 352 20.12 -6.27 -17.77
C SER A 352 18.60 -6.30 -17.96
N VAL A 353 17.95 -5.28 -17.40
CA VAL A 353 16.52 -5.01 -17.57
C VAL A 353 16.30 -3.55 -17.94
N PRO A 354 15.15 -3.20 -18.54
CA PRO A 354 14.75 -1.80 -18.67
C PRO A 354 14.76 -1.11 -17.29
N GLU A 355 15.58 -0.09 -17.16
CA GLU A 355 15.69 0.68 -15.92
C GLU A 355 14.64 1.78 -15.85
N VAL A 356 14.24 2.12 -14.63
CA VAL A 356 13.27 3.20 -14.34
C VAL A 356 13.88 4.11 -13.30
N ASP A 357 14.05 5.40 -13.61
CA ASP A 357 14.68 6.37 -12.71
C ASP A 357 13.74 7.00 -11.68
N GLY A 358 12.44 6.86 -11.88
CA GLY A 358 11.43 7.53 -11.07
C GLY A 358 10.08 7.62 -11.79
N PRO A 359 9.09 8.26 -11.16
CA PRO A 359 7.83 8.55 -11.80
C PRO A 359 8.02 9.52 -12.97
N ALA A 360 7.14 9.44 -13.96
CA ALA A 360 7.14 10.37 -15.08
C ALA A 360 6.94 11.82 -14.62
N GLU A 361 7.56 12.76 -15.32
CA GLU A 361 7.37 14.20 -15.10
C GLU A 361 5.91 14.62 -15.31
N VAL A 362 5.46 15.63 -14.56
CA VAL A 362 4.08 16.13 -14.70
C VAL A 362 3.96 16.95 -15.98
N THR A 363 3.19 16.44 -16.95
CA THR A 363 2.94 17.14 -18.22
C THR A 363 1.69 18.04 -18.17
N PRO A 364 1.58 19.07 -19.04
CA PRO A 364 0.43 19.99 -19.03
C PRO A 364 -0.92 19.27 -19.14
N GLY A 365 -1.87 19.62 -18.25
CA GLY A 365 -3.20 19.00 -18.21
C GLY A 365 -3.30 17.77 -17.32
N ARG A 366 -2.19 17.28 -16.76
CA ARG A 366 -2.16 16.16 -15.81
C ARG A 366 -1.87 16.62 -14.39
N ARG A 367 -2.41 15.89 -13.41
CA ARG A 367 -2.13 16.07 -11.98
C ARG A 367 -0.85 15.31 -11.61
N GLY A 368 -0.09 15.86 -10.66
CA GLY A 368 1.03 15.15 -10.05
C GLY A 368 0.58 14.11 -9.01
N GLY A 369 1.56 13.53 -8.31
CA GLY A 369 1.32 12.67 -7.14
C GLY A 369 1.67 11.19 -7.33
N ALA A 370 2.34 10.83 -8.43
CA ALA A 370 2.96 9.51 -8.58
C ALA A 370 3.98 9.23 -7.46
N ALA A 371 3.98 7.99 -6.96
CA ALA A 371 4.90 7.57 -5.92
C ALA A 371 6.33 7.44 -6.46
N PRO A 372 7.36 7.79 -5.67
CA PRO A 372 8.75 7.57 -6.07
C PRO A 372 9.06 6.08 -6.19
N GLY A 373 10.07 5.73 -6.98
CA GLY A 373 10.59 4.37 -7.04
C GLY A 373 11.39 4.12 -8.31
N GLU A 374 12.39 3.26 -8.21
CA GLU A 374 13.33 2.97 -9.30
C GLU A 374 13.43 1.48 -9.61
N ILE A 375 13.74 1.14 -10.86
CA ILE A 375 14.11 -0.21 -11.27
C ILE A 375 15.55 -0.16 -11.76
N ARG A 376 16.40 -1.00 -11.16
CA ARG A 376 17.80 -1.18 -11.53
C ARG A 376 18.05 -2.63 -11.87
N THR A 377 19.08 -2.88 -12.67
CA THR A 377 19.58 -4.23 -12.88
C THR A 377 20.08 -4.81 -11.54
N PRO A 378 19.59 -6.00 -11.10
CA PRO A 378 20.04 -6.62 -9.85
C PRO A 378 21.55 -6.82 -9.80
N GLU A 379 22.15 -6.55 -8.64
CA GLU A 379 23.59 -6.78 -8.46
C GLU A 379 23.90 -8.28 -8.43
N ILE A 380 24.83 -8.73 -9.28
CA ILE A 380 25.17 -10.15 -9.41
C ILE A 380 25.56 -10.84 -8.09
N ALA A 381 26.15 -10.09 -7.14
CA ALA A 381 26.47 -10.62 -5.81
C ALA A 381 25.21 -11.00 -5.05
N SER A 382 24.22 -10.10 -5.04
CA SER A 382 22.93 -10.32 -4.40
C SER A 382 22.14 -11.46 -5.04
N VAL A 383 22.12 -11.51 -6.39
CA VAL A 383 21.50 -12.62 -7.14
C VAL A 383 22.11 -13.97 -6.76
N ARG A 384 23.44 -14.03 -6.62
CA ARG A 384 24.15 -15.27 -6.24
C ARG A 384 23.84 -15.71 -4.82
N ASP A 385 23.78 -14.77 -3.88
CA ASP A 385 23.48 -15.06 -2.48
C ASP A 385 22.06 -15.60 -2.33
N GLU A 386 21.08 -14.95 -2.96
CA GLU A 386 19.69 -15.41 -2.95
C GLU A 386 19.53 -16.74 -3.72
N PHE A 387 20.25 -16.93 -4.82
CA PHE A 387 20.22 -18.18 -5.60
C PHE A 387 20.74 -19.36 -4.78
N ALA A 388 21.81 -19.15 -3.98
CA ALA A 388 22.36 -20.20 -3.14
C ALA A 388 21.33 -20.71 -2.11
N LEU A 389 20.50 -19.82 -1.57
CA LEU A 389 19.39 -20.19 -0.68
C LEU A 389 18.34 -21.02 -1.43
N ALA A 390 17.92 -20.59 -2.61
CA ALA A 390 16.98 -21.35 -3.44
C ALA A 390 17.52 -22.74 -3.81
N GLN A 391 18.80 -22.81 -4.20
CA GLN A 391 19.47 -24.05 -4.60
C GLN A 391 19.51 -25.09 -3.47
N ALA A 392 19.64 -24.66 -2.21
CA ALA A 392 19.64 -25.56 -1.06
C ALA A 392 18.33 -26.37 -0.94
N HIS A 393 17.19 -25.79 -1.31
CA HIS A 393 15.90 -26.52 -1.33
C HIS A 393 15.89 -27.61 -2.41
N TYR A 394 16.38 -27.29 -3.61
CA TYR A 394 16.50 -28.27 -4.71
C TYR A 394 17.50 -29.39 -4.38
N GLN A 395 18.61 -29.07 -3.72
CA GLN A 395 19.57 -30.06 -3.22
C GLN A 395 18.93 -31.01 -2.21
N SER A 396 18.15 -30.47 -1.27
CA SER A 396 17.46 -31.25 -0.24
C SER A 396 16.42 -32.21 -0.83
N LEU A 397 15.83 -31.86 -1.98
CA LEU A 397 14.94 -32.74 -2.74
C LEU A 397 15.66 -33.75 -3.65
N GLY A 398 17.00 -33.76 -3.67
CA GLY A 398 17.78 -34.62 -4.57
C GLY A 398 17.65 -34.22 -6.05
N ARG A 399 17.31 -32.96 -6.33
CA ARG A 399 17.12 -32.41 -7.69
C ARG A 399 18.00 -31.18 -7.96
N PRO A 400 19.30 -31.17 -7.61
CA PRO A 400 20.15 -29.97 -7.76
C PRO A 400 20.27 -29.49 -9.22
N GLY A 401 20.12 -30.38 -10.20
CA GLY A 401 20.13 -30.03 -11.62
C GLY A 401 18.81 -29.46 -12.14
N GLN A 402 17.78 -29.24 -11.31
CA GLN A 402 16.53 -28.61 -11.73
C GLN A 402 16.51 -27.09 -11.50
N ILE A 403 17.54 -26.53 -10.88
CA ILE A 403 17.71 -25.08 -10.73
C ILE A 403 19.06 -24.65 -11.31
N GLU A 404 19.07 -23.58 -12.10
CA GLU A 404 20.27 -23.10 -12.78
C GLU A 404 20.37 -21.57 -12.75
N LEU A 405 21.57 -21.06 -12.43
CA LEU A 405 21.92 -19.64 -12.52
C LEU A 405 22.76 -19.42 -13.77
N VAL A 406 22.24 -18.63 -14.70
CA VAL A 406 22.95 -18.17 -15.90
C VAL A 406 23.34 -16.71 -15.69
N VAL A 407 24.59 -16.36 -16.01
CA VAL A 407 25.10 -14.99 -15.86
C VAL A 407 25.46 -14.46 -17.24
N SER A 408 24.66 -13.52 -17.74
CA SER A 408 24.85 -12.88 -19.05
C SER A 408 25.78 -11.68 -18.91
N ASP A 409 26.95 -11.70 -19.57
CA ASP A 409 28.01 -10.67 -19.51
C ASP A 409 28.25 -10.07 -18.12
N GLY A 410 28.48 -10.92 -17.12
CA GLY A 410 28.73 -10.48 -15.74
C GLY A 410 27.50 -9.97 -14.97
N GLY A 411 26.30 -10.16 -15.52
CA GLY A 411 25.02 -9.70 -14.96
C GLY A 411 24.40 -8.53 -15.73
N THR A 412 25.10 -7.98 -16.71
CA THR A 412 24.67 -6.78 -17.47
C THR A 412 24.42 -7.05 -18.95
N GLY A 413 24.57 -8.29 -19.39
CA GLY A 413 24.28 -8.70 -20.77
C GLY A 413 22.77 -8.73 -21.05
N PRO A 414 22.37 -8.88 -22.32
CA PRO A 414 20.96 -8.96 -22.69
C PRO A 414 20.28 -10.20 -22.09
N ALA A 415 18.97 -10.09 -21.86
CA ALA A 415 18.11 -11.20 -21.46
C ALA A 415 17.94 -12.24 -22.58
N GLY A 416 17.69 -13.49 -22.20
CA GLY A 416 17.45 -14.59 -23.13
C GLY A 416 18.71 -15.10 -23.79
N SER A 417 19.83 -15.19 -23.07
CA SER A 417 21.07 -15.79 -23.58
C SER A 417 20.85 -17.24 -23.99
N ASN A 418 21.65 -17.73 -24.95
CA ASN A 418 21.54 -19.12 -25.42
C ASN A 418 21.66 -20.15 -24.28
N ALA A 419 22.42 -19.86 -23.23
CA ALA A 419 22.53 -20.72 -22.06
C ALA A 419 21.22 -20.76 -21.25
N ALA A 420 20.60 -19.61 -20.99
CA ALA A 420 19.30 -19.54 -20.30
C ALA A 420 18.19 -20.23 -21.10
N VAL A 421 18.14 -19.99 -22.42
CA VAL A 421 17.15 -20.62 -23.30
C VAL A 421 17.34 -22.14 -23.37
N THR A 422 18.60 -22.60 -23.45
CA THR A 422 18.93 -24.04 -23.41
C THR A 422 18.46 -24.68 -22.11
N SER A 423 18.73 -24.02 -20.98
CA SER A 423 18.29 -24.46 -19.66
C SER A 423 16.77 -24.58 -19.58
N PHE A 424 16.05 -23.58 -20.08
CA PHE A 424 14.59 -23.53 -20.09
C PHE A 424 13.98 -24.64 -20.95
N LEU A 425 14.46 -24.82 -22.19
CA LEU A 425 13.98 -25.83 -23.13
C LEU A 425 14.26 -27.26 -22.64
N THR A 426 15.38 -27.47 -21.93
CA THR A 426 15.69 -28.75 -21.29
C THR A 426 14.61 -29.16 -20.29
N GLY A 427 14.08 -28.21 -19.51
CA GLY A 427 12.94 -28.45 -18.60
C GLY A 427 11.63 -28.79 -19.30
N LEU A 428 11.51 -28.44 -20.59
CA LEU A 428 10.39 -28.81 -21.45
C LEU A 428 10.66 -30.11 -22.22
N ASN A 429 11.73 -30.84 -21.90
CA ASN A 429 12.14 -32.06 -22.62
C ASN A 429 12.33 -31.83 -24.13
N LEU A 430 12.79 -30.65 -24.52
CA LEU A 430 13.08 -30.29 -25.91
C LEU A 430 14.58 -30.26 -26.18
N ASP A 431 14.97 -30.49 -27.43
CA ASP A 431 16.35 -30.31 -27.89
C ASP A 431 16.69 -28.81 -27.86
N ALA A 432 17.88 -28.48 -27.35
CA ALA A 432 18.36 -27.12 -27.21
C ALA A 432 19.28 -26.70 -28.37
N SER A 433 19.07 -27.26 -29.58
CA SER A 433 19.84 -26.89 -30.76
C SER A 433 19.41 -25.51 -31.29
N LEU A 434 19.86 -24.44 -30.64
CA LEU A 434 19.49 -23.07 -30.96
C LEU A 434 20.08 -22.61 -32.29
N LYS A 435 19.24 -22.07 -33.17
CA LYS A 435 19.62 -21.45 -34.44
C LYS A 435 19.22 -19.97 -34.41
N THR A 436 19.79 -19.19 -35.31
CA THR A 436 19.34 -17.81 -35.54
C THR A 436 17.97 -17.85 -36.24
N PRO A 437 16.91 -17.28 -35.66
CA PRO A 437 15.59 -17.30 -36.28
C PRO A 437 15.48 -16.38 -37.49
N ALA A 438 14.65 -16.77 -38.46
CA ALA A 438 14.28 -15.90 -39.56
C ALA A 438 13.40 -14.73 -39.06
N LYS A 439 13.67 -13.51 -39.54
CA LYS A 439 12.84 -12.34 -39.21
C LYS A 439 11.40 -12.54 -39.66
N LEU A 440 10.46 -12.03 -38.85
CA LEU A 440 9.05 -12.02 -39.21
C LEU A 440 8.77 -10.96 -40.29
N THR A 441 7.90 -11.30 -41.23
CA THR A 441 7.37 -10.36 -42.22
C THR A 441 5.90 -10.09 -41.91
N PRO A 442 5.49 -8.83 -41.65
CA PRO A 442 4.10 -8.48 -41.43
C PRO A 442 3.29 -8.59 -42.72
N HIS A 443 2.08 -9.13 -42.61
CA HIS A 443 1.10 -9.23 -43.71
C HIS A 443 -0.11 -8.33 -43.50
N LEU A 444 -0.41 -7.99 -42.24
CA LEU A 444 -1.45 -7.05 -41.84
C LEU A 444 -0.83 -5.87 -41.08
N PRO A 445 -1.52 -4.70 -41.03
CA PRO A 445 -1.14 -3.62 -40.13
C PRO A 445 -1.08 -4.11 -38.68
N LEU A 446 -0.08 -3.64 -37.93
CA LEU A 446 0.02 -3.97 -36.51
C LEU A 446 -1.15 -3.34 -35.75
N ALA A 447 -1.67 -4.06 -34.75
CA ALA A 447 -2.71 -3.51 -33.88
C ALA A 447 -2.19 -2.29 -33.14
N ASP A 448 -3.09 -1.34 -32.91
CA ASP A 448 -2.81 -0.19 -32.05
C ASP A 448 -2.59 -0.65 -30.61
N ALA A 449 -1.31 -0.70 -30.21
CA ALA A 449 -0.90 -1.09 -28.88
C ALA A 449 -1.44 -0.13 -27.81
N SER A 450 -1.59 1.16 -28.13
CA SER A 450 -2.13 2.17 -27.21
C SER A 450 -3.64 1.95 -26.99
N ALA A 451 -4.41 1.71 -28.05
CA ALA A 451 -5.82 1.36 -27.92
C ALA A 451 -6.04 0.04 -27.14
N ARG A 452 -5.11 -0.91 -27.27
CA ARG A 452 -5.12 -2.14 -26.45
C ARG A 452 -4.81 -1.85 -24.98
N GLN A 453 -3.83 -0.98 -24.67
CA GLN A 453 -3.55 -0.55 -23.31
C GLN A 453 -4.78 0.09 -22.66
N ALA A 454 -5.44 1.03 -23.36
CA ALA A 454 -6.66 1.68 -22.86
C ALA A 454 -7.73 0.65 -22.46
N ARG A 455 -8.05 -0.32 -23.33
CA ARG A 455 -9.02 -1.38 -23.02
C ARG A 455 -8.61 -2.22 -21.81
N GLN A 456 -7.35 -2.64 -21.75
CA GLN A 456 -6.86 -3.50 -20.67
C GLN A 456 -6.87 -2.79 -19.31
N ILE A 457 -6.61 -1.47 -19.29
CA ILE A 457 -6.71 -0.64 -18.08
C ILE A 457 -8.17 -0.44 -17.70
N ASP A 458 -9.04 -0.09 -18.64
CA ASP A 458 -10.48 0.11 -18.40
C ASP A 458 -11.13 -1.15 -17.81
N GLU A 459 -10.79 -2.34 -18.31
CA GLU A 459 -11.26 -3.62 -17.78
C GLU A 459 -10.86 -3.82 -16.30
N LEU A 460 -9.60 -3.55 -15.95
CA LEU A 460 -9.10 -3.70 -14.58
C LEU A 460 -9.68 -2.64 -13.64
N VAL A 461 -9.78 -1.38 -14.10
CA VAL A 461 -10.36 -0.28 -13.31
C VAL A 461 -11.85 -0.53 -13.08
N GLU A 462 -12.62 -0.90 -14.10
CA GLU A 462 -14.05 -1.19 -13.93
C GLU A 462 -14.27 -2.44 -13.07
N ARG A 463 -13.40 -3.45 -13.16
CA ARG A 463 -13.40 -4.56 -12.21
C ARG A 463 -13.21 -4.06 -10.77
N ASN A 464 -12.20 -3.24 -10.52
CA ASN A 464 -11.96 -2.67 -9.18
C ASN A 464 -13.20 -1.91 -8.68
N GLN A 465 -13.82 -1.07 -9.52
CA GLN A 465 -15.03 -0.34 -9.14
C GLN A 465 -16.21 -1.29 -8.85
N ARG A 466 -16.36 -2.41 -9.57
CA ARG A 466 -17.36 -3.45 -9.25
C ARG A 466 -17.12 -4.09 -7.89
N LEU A 467 -15.87 -4.46 -7.59
CA LEU A 467 -15.49 -5.04 -6.30
C LEU A 467 -15.80 -4.07 -5.15
N VAL A 468 -15.45 -2.79 -5.30
CA VAL A 468 -15.76 -1.74 -4.32
C VAL A 468 -17.28 -1.60 -4.11
N ARG A 469 -18.09 -1.57 -5.17
CA ARG A 469 -19.56 -1.52 -5.06
C ARG A 469 -20.15 -2.73 -4.33
N ASN A 470 -19.52 -3.89 -4.45
CA ASN A 470 -19.95 -5.12 -3.78
C ASN A 470 -19.43 -5.23 -2.33
N SER A 471 -18.39 -4.49 -1.97
CA SER A 471 -17.70 -4.59 -0.69
C SER A 471 -18.61 -4.44 0.55
N PRO A 472 -19.67 -3.60 0.58
CA PRO A 472 -20.56 -3.54 1.75
C PRO A 472 -21.26 -4.88 2.04
N ARG A 473 -21.63 -5.65 1.01
CA ARG A 473 -22.22 -6.98 1.17
C ARG A 473 -21.21 -7.99 1.73
N ILE A 474 -19.95 -7.89 1.29
CA ILE A 474 -18.86 -8.73 1.79
C ILE A 474 -18.61 -8.43 3.28
N ARG A 475 -18.57 -7.13 3.66
CA ARG A 475 -18.45 -6.72 5.06
C ARG A 475 -19.63 -7.22 5.91
N GLU A 476 -20.86 -7.12 5.42
CA GLU A 476 -22.02 -7.65 6.15
C GLU A 476 -21.91 -9.16 6.40
N GLN A 477 -21.43 -9.93 5.43
CA GLN A 477 -21.18 -11.36 5.59
C GLN A 477 -20.04 -11.64 6.58
N HIS A 478 -18.97 -10.84 6.54
CA HIS A 478 -17.85 -10.94 7.47
C HIS A 478 -18.31 -10.70 8.92
N TRP A 479 -19.12 -9.67 9.16
CA TRP A 479 -19.64 -9.28 10.49
C TRP A 479 -20.88 -10.06 10.96
N ASN A 480 -21.25 -11.16 10.30
CA ASN A 480 -22.52 -11.85 10.56
C ASN A 480 -22.65 -12.49 11.95
N LYS A 481 -21.55 -12.67 12.69
CA LYS A 481 -21.55 -13.19 14.07
C LYS A 481 -21.57 -12.10 15.13
N ALA A 482 -21.48 -10.83 14.75
CA ALA A 482 -21.52 -9.73 15.70
C ALA A 482 -22.94 -9.55 16.27
N ASP A 483 -23.08 -9.70 17.59
CA ASP A 483 -24.36 -9.68 18.29
C ASP A 483 -24.69 -8.26 18.80
N ARG A 484 -25.73 -7.65 18.23
CA ARG A 484 -26.22 -6.31 18.60
C ARG A 484 -27.38 -6.34 19.61
N SER A 485 -27.68 -7.47 20.23
CA SER A 485 -28.80 -7.59 21.18
C SER A 485 -28.63 -6.75 22.44
N THR A 486 -27.39 -6.67 22.96
CA THR A 486 -27.03 -5.85 24.13
C THR A 486 -25.60 -5.32 23.99
N VAL A 487 -25.25 -4.30 24.78
CA VAL A 487 -23.88 -3.77 24.83
C VAL A 487 -22.87 -4.84 25.26
N ALA A 488 -23.26 -5.73 26.18
CA ALA A 488 -22.40 -6.81 26.66
C ALA A 488 -22.13 -7.82 25.53
N SER A 489 -23.19 -8.28 24.86
CA SER A 489 -23.09 -9.21 23.73
C SER A 489 -22.26 -8.62 22.58
N TRP A 490 -22.43 -7.33 22.28
CA TRP A 490 -21.64 -6.65 21.25
C TRP A 490 -20.15 -6.67 21.59
N LYS A 491 -19.78 -6.30 22.82
CA LYS A 491 -18.38 -6.31 23.25
C LYS A 491 -17.73 -7.68 23.12
N GLU A 492 -18.41 -8.70 23.61
CA GLU A 492 -17.93 -10.09 23.61
C GLU A 492 -17.80 -10.62 22.17
N SER A 493 -18.84 -10.48 21.36
CA SER A 493 -18.84 -10.97 19.97
C SER A 493 -17.95 -10.17 19.02
N THR A 494 -17.51 -8.95 19.39
CA THR A 494 -16.67 -8.09 18.54
C THR A 494 -15.20 -8.01 18.92
N GLU A 495 -14.79 -8.72 19.97
CA GLU A 495 -13.39 -8.78 20.36
C GLU A 495 -12.51 -9.42 19.27
N SER A 496 -12.94 -10.54 18.70
CA SER A 496 -12.20 -11.20 17.62
C SER A 496 -12.08 -10.35 16.36
N TYR A 497 -13.10 -9.57 16.01
CA TYR A 497 -13.05 -8.66 14.86
C TYR A 497 -12.08 -7.49 15.09
N ARG A 498 -11.98 -7.01 16.33
CA ARG A 498 -11.00 -5.98 16.72
C ARG A 498 -9.58 -6.52 16.64
N ASP A 499 -9.35 -7.74 17.14
CA ASP A 499 -8.04 -8.38 17.06
C ASP A 499 -7.66 -8.68 15.61
N GLU A 500 -8.56 -9.26 14.82
CA GLU A 500 -8.35 -9.48 13.39
C GLU A 500 -7.99 -8.19 12.65
N PHE A 501 -8.73 -7.10 12.87
CA PHE A 501 -8.41 -5.84 12.19
C PHE A 501 -7.04 -5.29 12.63
N TYR A 502 -6.70 -5.40 13.92
CA TYR A 502 -5.40 -4.93 14.39
C TYR A 502 -4.26 -5.81 13.83
N ASP A 503 -4.43 -7.12 13.80
CA ASP A 503 -3.36 -8.05 13.41
C ASP A 503 -3.22 -8.17 11.88
N GLU A 504 -4.33 -8.17 11.12
CA GLU A 504 -4.34 -8.43 9.67
C GLU A 504 -4.38 -7.16 8.79
N VAL A 505 -4.92 -6.04 9.28
CA VAL A 505 -5.05 -4.80 8.49
C VAL A 505 -4.08 -3.73 8.97
N ILE A 506 -4.05 -3.46 10.28
CA ILE A 506 -3.11 -2.47 10.82
C ILE A 506 -1.71 -3.05 10.92
N GLY A 507 -1.58 -4.29 11.38
CA GLY A 507 -0.32 -4.94 11.68
C GLY A 507 0.20 -4.60 13.08
N ARG A 508 -0.14 -5.41 14.08
CA ARG A 508 0.32 -5.24 15.46
C ARG A 508 1.82 -5.51 15.58
N LEU A 509 2.56 -4.60 16.21
CA LEU A 509 3.99 -4.82 16.47
C LEU A 509 4.17 -5.80 17.65
N PRO A 510 4.94 -6.90 17.49
CA PRO A 510 5.15 -7.88 18.56
C PRO A 510 6.13 -7.42 19.64
N HIS A 511 6.69 -6.21 19.52
CA HIS A 511 7.76 -5.71 20.38
C HIS A 511 7.27 -5.32 21.77
N GLN A 512 8.11 -5.59 22.77
CA GLN A 512 7.86 -5.13 24.13
C GLN A 512 8.16 -3.63 24.25
N LYS A 513 7.20 -2.87 24.80
CA LYS A 513 7.38 -1.44 25.07
C LYS A 513 8.47 -1.20 26.12
N LEU A 514 9.33 -0.21 25.86
CA LEU A 514 10.34 0.29 26.79
C LEU A 514 9.69 0.98 28.01
N PRO A 515 10.44 1.18 29.12
CA PRO A 515 10.05 2.10 30.19
C PRO A 515 9.70 3.50 29.66
N ILE A 516 8.82 4.23 30.34
CA ILE A 516 8.28 5.51 29.84
C ILE A 516 9.37 6.57 29.59
N ASN A 517 10.33 6.69 30.52
CA ASN A 517 11.44 7.64 30.48
C ASN A 517 11.04 9.06 30.00
N PRO A 518 10.13 9.73 30.73
CA PRO A 518 9.59 11.00 30.27
C PRO A 518 10.64 12.10 30.35
N ARG A 519 10.83 12.82 29.25
CA ARG A 519 11.67 14.01 29.15
C ARG A 519 10.80 15.19 28.74
N SER A 520 11.02 16.37 29.34
CA SER A 520 10.26 17.55 28.97
C SER A 520 11.07 18.85 29.01
N ARG A 521 10.56 19.87 28.31
CA ARG A 521 10.99 21.27 28.43
C ARG A 521 9.78 22.21 28.36
N LEU A 522 9.76 23.25 29.17
CA LEU A 522 8.77 24.32 29.08
C LEU A 522 9.01 25.13 27.78
N MET A 523 7.98 25.24 26.95
CA MET A 523 8.02 25.94 25.67
C MET A 523 7.37 27.33 25.75
N ILE A 524 6.18 27.39 26.35
CA ILE A 524 5.35 28.60 26.41
C ILE A 524 4.74 28.71 27.80
N GLU A 525 4.74 29.92 28.36
CA GLU A 525 4.02 30.27 29.58
C GLU A 525 2.99 31.35 29.24
N GLU A 526 1.71 30.96 29.19
CA GLU A 526 0.58 31.88 29.01
C GLU A 526 -0.13 32.11 30.35
N GLU A 527 -0.98 33.13 30.43
CA GLU A 527 -1.74 33.45 31.66
C GLU A 527 -2.59 32.26 32.15
N LYS A 528 -3.23 31.55 31.23
CA LYS A 528 -4.21 30.48 31.54
C LYS A 528 -3.66 29.06 31.49
N PHE A 529 -2.52 28.84 30.83
CA PHE A 529 -1.91 27.52 30.72
C PHE A 529 -0.41 27.61 30.43
N LYS A 530 0.31 26.54 30.75
CA LYS A 530 1.71 26.33 30.36
C LYS A 530 1.79 25.23 29.30
N VAL A 531 2.75 25.33 28.39
CA VAL A 531 3.00 24.33 27.34
C VAL A 531 4.36 23.67 27.57
N TYR A 532 4.37 22.36 27.77
CA TYR A 532 5.58 21.55 27.84
C TYR A 532 5.69 20.69 26.59
N GLU A 533 6.85 20.68 25.94
CA GLU A 533 7.16 19.63 24.97
C GLU A 533 7.67 18.40 25.71
N VAL A 534 7.15 17.23 25.35
CA VAL A 534 7.40 15.97 26.06
C VAL A 534 7.79 14.89 25.06
N VAL A 535 8.77 14.04 25.43
CA VAL A 535 9.18 12.85 24.68
C VAL A 535 9.27 11.63 25.60
N LEU A 536 8.71 10.52 25.14
CA LEU A 536 8.62 9.22 25.80
C LEU A 536 9.29 8.16 24.92
N ASP A 537 9.96 7.18 25.53
CA ASP A 537 10.45 6.01 24.80
C ASP A 537 9.29 5.04 24.54
N VAL A 538 9.21 4.44 23.34
CA VAL A 538 8.20 3.41 23.01
C VAL A 538 8.89 2.10 22.70
N PHE A 539 9.71 2.08 21.64
CA PHE A 539 10.61 0.98 21.28
C PHE A 539 12.00 1.55 21.02
N GLU A 540 12.97 0.69 20.74
CA GLU A 540 14.25 1.16 20.19
C GLU A 540 13.99 1.98 18.92
N ASP A 541 14.54 3.19 18.83
CA ASP A 541 14.30 4.21 17.78
C ASP A 541 12.90 4.80 17.65
N VAL A 542 11.87 4.19 18.24
CA VAL A 542 10.49 4.70 18.18
C VAL A 542 10.17 5.45 19.47
N ILE A 543 9.86 6.74 19.33
CA ILE A 543 9.46 7.64 20.42
C ILE A 543 8.00 8.04 20.27
N ALA A 544 7.35 8.41 21.37
CA ALA A 544 6.13 9.20 21.36
C ALA A 544 6.46 10.60 21.86
N GLY A 545 5.84 11.64 21.32
CA GLY A 545 6.08 12.99 21.80
C GLY A 545 5.02 13.97 21.36
N GLY A 546 5.03 15.16 21.94
CA GLY A 546 4.03 16.18 21.67
C GLY A 546 4.07 17.31 22.70
N LEU A 547 2.98 18.08 22.75
CA LEU A 547 2.82 19.22 23.64
C LEU A 547 1.77 18.92 24.73
N LEU A 548 2.18 18.98 25.99
CA LEU A 548 1.28 18.95 27.15
C LEU A 548 0.92 20.38 27.56
N LEU A 549 -0.36 20.69 27.55
CA LEU A 549 -0.92 21.96 28.00
C LEU A 549 -1.51 21.78 29.40
N LEU A 550 -0.95 22.50 30.37
CA LEU A 550 -1.37 22.47 31.76
C LEU A 550 -2.05 23.77 32.16
N PRO A 551 -3.35 23.76 32.55
CA PRO A 551 -4.00 24.94 33.11
C PRO A 551 -3.27 25.49 34.33
N THR A 552 -3.15 26.82 34.43
CA THR A 552 -2.43 27.49 35.53
C THR A 552 -3.25 27.54 36.83
N ASP A 553 -4.55 27.27 36.77
CA ASP A 553 -5.48 27.28 37.90
C ASP A 553 -5.71 25.91 38.56
N LEU A 554 -4.86 24.91 38.23
CA LEU A 554 -4.88 23.58 38.86
C LEU A 554 -4.66 23.67 40.37
N LYS A 555 -5.62 23.17 41.15
CA LYS A 555 -5.54 23.16 42.62
C LYS A 555 -4.79 21.92 43.12
N PRO A 556 -4.12 21.99 44.29
CA PRO A 556 -3.52 20.81 44.91
C PRO A 556 -4.54 19.66 45.08
N GLY A 557 -4.19 18.48 44.57
CA GLY A 557 -5.05 17.28 44.62
C GLY A 557 -6.19 17.25 43.60
N GLU A 558 -6.37 18.30 42.79
CA GLU A 558 -7.37 18.32 41.71
C GLU A 558 -6.95 17.40 40.56
N ARG A 559 -7.89 16.60 40.06
CA ARG A 559 -7.73 15.81 38.83
C ARG A 559 -8.68 16.30 37.75
N ARG A 560 -8.15 16.52 36.55
CA ARG A 560 -8.92 17.03 35.42
C ARG A 560 -8.96 16.02 34.27
N PRO A 561 -10.06 16.02 33.49
CA PRO A 561 -10.12 15.27 32.25
C PRO A 561 -9.07 15.78 31.25
N VAL A 562 -8.63 14.87 30.38
CA VAL A 562 -7.66 15.16 29.32
C VAL A 562 -8.34 15.12 27.97
N VAL A 563 -7.98 16.03 27.07
CA VAL A 563 -8.32 15.93 25.65
C VAL A 563 -7.04 15.78 24.84
N VAL A 564 -6.92 14.70 24.09
CA VAL A 564 -5.86 14.49 23.12
C VAL A 564 -6.26 15.16 21.81
N CYS A 565 -5.47 16.14 21.35
CA CYS A 565 -5.78 16.98 20.19
C CYS A 565 -4.83 16.68 19.03
N GLN A 566 -5.31 15.94 18.02
CA GLN A 566 -4.48 15.50 16.90
C GLN A 566 -4.58 16.45 15.70
N HIS A 567 -3.42 16.92 15.22
CA HIS A 567 -3.30 17.76 14.03
C HIS A 567 -3.55 17.00 12.71
N GLY A 568 -3.56 17.72 11.57
CA GLY A 568 -3.67 17.14 10.23
C GLY A 568 -2.32 16.82 9.55
N LEU A 569 -2.41 16.30 8.32
CA LEU A 569 -1.29 15.95 7.43
C LEU A 569 -0.32 17.12 7.26
N GLU A 570 0.99 16.86 7.28
CA GLU A 570 2.08 17.86 7.20
C GLU A 570 2.07 18.95 8.31
N GLY A 571 1.14 18.84 9.27
CA GLY A 571 1.06 19.67 10.46
C GLY A 571 2.06 19.26 11.55
N THR A 572 2.06 20.02 12.64
CA THR A 572 2.83 19.69 13.84
C THR A 572 1.94 19.81 15.07
N ALA A 573 2.34 19.24 16.21
CA ALA A 573 1.64 19.44 17.47
C ALA A 573 1.39 20.92 17.79
N ALA A 574 2.31 21.82 17.40
CA ALA A 574 2.14 23.26 17.58
C ALA A 574 1.04 23.88 16.72
N SER A 575 0.64 23.27 15.60
CA SER A 575 -0.42 23.81 14.73
C SER A 575 -1.78 23.84 15.42
N THR A 576 -2.02 22.94 16.39
CA THR A 576 -3.26 22.90 17.17
C THR A 576 -3.38 24.03 18.19
N LEU A 577 -2.32 24.83 18.38
CA LEU A 577 -2.26 25.99 19.28
C LEU A 577 -2.50 27.32 18.55
N ASP A 578 -2.33 27.33 17.22
CA ASP A 578 -2.30 28.58 16.46
C ASP A 578 -3.69 29.18 16.27
N GLN A 579 -3.94 30.32 16.92
CA GLN A 579 -5.20 31.06 16.85
C GLN A 579 -5.25 32.11 15.72
N ARG A 580 -4.21 32.19 14.87
CA ARG A 580 -4.19 33.19 13.79
C ARG A 580 -5.30 32.93 12.76
N LYS A 581 -5.91 34.02 12.28
CA LYS A 581 -7.05 34.00 11.37
C LYS A 581 -6.74 33.44 9.96
N ASP A 582 -5.47 33.31 9.59
CA ASP A 582 -4.99 32.86 8.28
C ASP A 582 -4.74 31.34 8.22
N ARG A 583 -4.66 30.63 9.35
CA ARG A 583 -4.59 29.16 9.41
C ARG A 583 -5.96 28.58 9.72
N PHE A 584 -6.68 28.25 8.65
CA PHE A 584 -8.08 27.88 8.71
C PHE A 584 -8.37 26.52 9.36
N LEU A 585 -7.40 25.59 9.48
CA LEU A 585 -7.68 24.18 9.75
C LEU A 585 -7.94 23.89 11.24
N ASP A 586 -6.96 24.15 12.12
CA ASP A 586 -7.02 23.74 13.53
C ASP A 586 -7.65 24.79 14.46
N ARG A 587 -7.64 26.08 14.10
CA ARG A 587 -8.18 27.21 14.89
C ARG A 587 -7.74 27.28 16.37
N GLY A 588 -6.58 26.72 16.70
CA GLY A 588 -6.10 26.74 18.08
C GLY A 588 -6.96 25.91 19.05
N PHE A 589 -7.68 24.89 18.58
CA PHE A 589 -8.64 24.13 19.41
C PHE A 589 -8.02 23.51 20.68
N ALA A 590 -6.74 23.13 20.64
CA ALA A 590 -6.03 22.63 21.82
C ALA A 590 -5.85 23.74 22.88
N ALA A 591 -5.48 24.95 22.46
CA ALA A 591 -5.37 26.10 23.35
C ALA A 591 -6.73 26.50 23.93
N GLU A 592 -7.78 26.51 23.11
CA GLU A 592 -9.15 26.81 23.56
C GLU A 592 -9.66 25.79 24.60
N LEU A 593 -9.37 24.51 24.43
CA LEU A 593 -9.72 23.48 25.41
C LEU A 593 -8.94 23.63 26.72
N ALA A 594 -7.65 24.00 26.66
CA ALA A 594 -6.88 24.32 27.86
C ALA A 594 -7.44 25.54 28.61
N ILE A 595 -7.87 26.58 27.88
CA ILE A 595 -8.55 27.76 28.43
C ILE A 595 -9.87 27.39 29.12
N ARG A 596 -10.56 26.34 28.65
CA ARG A 596 -11.78 25.78 29.25
C ARG A 596 -11.50 24.89 30.47
N GLY A 597 -10.22 24.75 30.85
CA GLY A 597 -9.78 24.06 32.04
C GLY A 597 -9.44 22.59 31.83
N PHE A 598 -9.55 22.04 30.61
CA PHE A 598 -9.06 20.68 30.33
C PHE A 598 -7.53 20.64 30.38
N ILE A 599 -6.97 19.49 30.79
CA ILE A 599 -5.59 19.19 30.42
C ILE A 599 -5.61 18.79 28.95
N VAL A 600 -4.66 19.27 28.15
CA VAL A 600 -4.62 18.94 26.72
C VAL A 600 -3.28 18.32 26.37
N TYR A 601 -3.30 17.24 25.60
CA TYR A 601 -2.08 16.68 25.02
C TYR A 601 -2.19 16.69 23.50
N ALA A 602 -1.33 17.43 22.83
CA ALA A 602 -1.24 17.48 21.37
C ALA A 602 -0.07 16.61 20.90
N PRO A 603 -0.29 15.34 20.53
CA PRO A 603 0.75 14.45 20.00
C PRO A 603 1.29 14.95 18.66
N GLN A 604 2.59 14.76 18.44
CA GLN A 604 3.17 14.72 17.11
C GLN A 604 3.02 13.31 16.55
N ASN A 605 2.43 13.17 15.36
CA ASN A 605 2.39 11.90 14.62
C ASN A 605 3.32 11.95 13.40
N PRO A 606 3.76 10.79 12.86
CA PRO A 606 4.79 10.70 11.83
C PRO A 606 4.22 10.88 10.41
N TYR A 607 3.51 11.99 10.15
CA TYR A 607 2.96 12.29 8.82
C TYR A 607 3.36 13.68 8.29
N ARG A 608 4.61 14.06 8.54
CA ARG A 608 5.23 15.31 8.08
C ARG A 608 6.58 15.02 7.44
N GLY A 609 6.91 15.72 6.37
CA GLY A 609 8.19 15.60 5.67
C GLY A 609 8.12 14.97 4.28
N GLY A 610 6.98 15.03 3.60
CA GLY A 610 6.89 14.56 2.22
C GLY A 610 7.10 13.04 2.13
N ASP A 611 7.96 12.61 1.22
CA ASP A 611 8.27 11.18 1.04
C ASP A 611 8.97 10.56 2.24
N ALA A 612 9.71 11.35 3.04
CA ALA A 612 10.47 10.83 4.18
C ALA A 612 9.61 10.07 5.18
N PHE A 613 8.34 10.49 5.38
CA PHE A 613 7.42 9.73 6.23
C PHE A 613 6.61 8.71 5.43
N ARG A 614 6.25 8.99 4.18
CA ARG A 614 5.42 8.08 3.37
C ARG A 614 6.15 6.78 3.07
N GLU A 615 7.47 6.83 2.93
CA GLU A 615 8.32 5.64 2.82
C GLU A 615 8.22 4.70 4.03
N ILE A 616 7.81 5.18 5.21
CA ILE A 616 7.56 4.30 6.37
C ILE A 616 6.50 3.27 6.00
N GLN A 617 5.41 3.66 5.34
CA GLN A 617 4.37 2.73 4.87
C GLN A 617 4.97 1.71 3.91
N ARG A 618 5.80 2.16 2.97
CA ARG A 618 6.42 1.29 1.95
C ARG A 618 7.36 0.25 2.53
N LYS A 619 8.14 0.63 3.55
CA LYS A 619 9.00 -0.27 4.32
C LYS A 619 8.20 -1.24 5.19
N SER A 620 6.99 -0.84 5.60
CA SER A 620 6.16 -1.57 6.55
C SER A 620 5.23 -2.59 5.89
N ASN A 621 4.66 -2.26 4.73
CA ASN A 621 3.72 -3.13 4.01
C ASN A 621 4.25 -4.55 3.79
N PRO A 622 5.50 -4.78 3.33
CA PRO A 622 6.05 -6.13 3.17
C PRO A 622 6.13 -6.92 4.48
N LEU A 623 6.06 -6.26 5.64
CA LEU A 623 6.07 -6.87 6.96
C LEU A 623 4.67 -6.96 7.59
N GLN A 624 3.61 -6.82 6.79
CA GLN A 624 2.21 -6.79 7.26
C GLN A 624 1.98 -5.66 8.27
N ARG A 625 2.46 -4.46 7.96
CA ARG A 625 2.39 -3.31 8.87
C ARG A 625 2.01 -2.04 8.13
N SER A 626 1.27 -1.19 8.81
CA SER A 626 0.88 0.14 8.34
C SER A 626 1.56 1.24 9.17
N LEU A 627 1.38 2.51 8.80
CA LEU A 627 1.80 3.66 9.59
C LEU A 627 1.19 3.62 11.00
N PHE A 628 -0.02 3.07 11.13
CA PHE A 628 -0.73 2.94 12.41
C PHE A 628 -0.18 1.83 13.30
N SER A 629 0.63 0.89 12.78
CA SER A 629 1.41 -0.06 13.58
C SER A 629 2.32 0.64 14.59
N TYR A 630 2.84 1.82 14.23
CA TYR A 630 3.69 2.63 15.10
C TYR A 630 2.89 3.61 15.96
N ILE A 631 1.84 4.21 15.37
CA ILE A 631 1.02 5.24 16.04
C ILE A 631 0.25 4.65 17.23
N ILE A 632 -0.33 3.47 17.11
CA ILE A 632 -1.11 2.87 18.22
C ILE A 632 -0.23 2.69 19.47
N PRO A 633 0.95 2.04 19.41
CA PRO A 633 1.87 1.96 20.55
C PRO A 633 2.32 3.32 21.10
N GLN A 634 2.51 4.34 20.25
CA GLN A 634 2.82 5.69 20.71
C GLN A 634 1.70 6.27 21.59
N HIS A 635 0.44 6.06 21.19
CA HIS A 635 -0.72 6.48 21.98
C HIS A 635 -0.89 5.66 23.25
N GLU A 636 -0.72 4.34 23.21
CA GLU A 636 -0.74 3.50 24.42
C GLU A 636 0.32 3.94 25.43
N GLN A 637 1.55 4.23 24.96
CA GLN A 637 2.63 4.74 25.80
C GLN A 637 2.30 6.12 26.40
N THR A 638 1.74 7.00 25.57
CA THR A 638 1.29 8.33 25.98
C THR A 638 0.24 8.24 27.07
N LEU A 639 -0.80 7.42 26.90
CA LEU A 639 -1.85 7.29 27.90
C LEU A 639 -1.33 6.63 29.18
N ARG A 640 -0.45 5.63 29.07
CA ARG A 640 0.22 5.02 30.22
C ARG A 640 0.98 6.08 31.05
N TRP A 641 1.65 7.03 30.39
CA TRP A 641 2.32 8.13 31.09
C TRP A 641 1.34 9.16 31.66
N LEU A 642 0.37 9.64 30.87
CA LEU A 642 -0.62 10.61 31.33
C LEU A 642 -1.35 10.13 32.58
N SER A 643 -1.70 8.84 32.65
CA SER A 643 -2.33 8.23 33.82
C SER A 643 -1.45 8.19 35.08
N THR A 644 -0.14 8.43 34.97
CA THR A 644 0.76 8.56 36.14
C THR A 644 0.78 9.97 36.72
N LEU A 645 0.31 10.97 35.98
CA LEU A 645 0.35 12.36 36.42
C LEU A 645 -0.71 12.59 37.51
N PRO A 646 -0.35 13.18 38.66
CA PRO A 646 -1.22 13.22 39.84
C PRO A 646 -2.49 14.07 39.65
N TYR A 647 -2.48 14.97 38.66
CA TYR A 647 -3.56 15.89 38.30
C TYR A 647 -4.37 15.44 37.07
N VAL A 648 -4.07 14.26 36.49
CA VAL A 648 -4.84 13.67 35.40
C VAL A 648 -5.89 12.72 35.97
N ASP A 649 -7.11 12.82 35.44
CA ASP A 649 -8.14 11.81 35.62
C ASP A 649 -8.02 10.74 34.51
N ALA A 650 -7.47 9.57 34.87
CA ALA A 650 -7.14 8.51 33.92
C ALA A 650 -8.36 7.89 33.23
N ASP A 651 -9.56 7.98 33.84
CA ASP A 651 -10.79 7.42 33.28
C ASP A 651 -11.50 8.40 32.31
N ARG A 652 -10.97 9.63 32.19
CA ARG A 652 -11.59 10.72 31.42
C ARG A 652 -10.61 11.33 30.42
N ILE A 653 -10.08 10.49 29.53
CA ILE A 653 -9.20 10.90 28.44
C ILE A 653 -9.94 10.78 27.10
N ALA A 654 -10.22 11.90 26.44
CA ALA A 654 -10.86 11.95 25.12
C ALA A 654 -9.86 12.05 23.98
N PHE A 655 -10.25 11.58 22.79
CA PHE A 655 -9.54 11.86 21.53
C PHE A 655 -10.34 12.83 20.67
N TYR A 656 -9.68 13.87 20.12
CA TYR A 656 -10.25 14.80 19.14
C TYR A 656 -9.24 15.10 18.04
N GLY A 657 -9.51 14.66 16.81
CA GLY A 657 -8.60 14.86 15.69
C GLY A 657 -9.28 15.41 14.45
N ILE A 658 -8.50 16.13 13.63
CA ILE A 658 -8.94 16.73 12.37
C ILE A 658 -8.16 16.19 11.17
N SER A 659 -8.84 15.94 10.06
CA SER A 659 -8.20 15.55 8.79
C SER A 659 -7.44 14.22 8.96
N TYR A 660 -6.11 14.18 8.76
CA TYR A 660 -5.30 13.00 9.12
C TYR A 660 -5.37 12.65 10.62
N GLY A 661 -5.57 13.65 11.48
CA GLY A 661 -5.93 13.43 12.89
C GLY A 661 -7.32 12.81 13.06
N GLY A 662 -8.26 13.09 12.15
CA GLY A 662 -9.54 12.38 12.07
C GLY A 662 -9.37 10.91 11.69
N LYS A 663 -8.44 10.60 10.78
CA LYS A 663 -8.05 9.20 10.48
C LYS A 663 -7.50 8.51 11.72
N THR A 664 -6.70 9.23 12.50
CA THR A 664 -6.17 8.75 13.79
C THR A 664 -7.32 8.52 14.80
N ALA A 665 -8.34 9.38 14.83
CA ALA A 665 -9.54 9.21 15.65
C ALA A 665 -10.36 7.95 15.29
N MET A 666 -10.20 7.43 14.06
CA MET A 666 -10.81 6.19 13.60
C MET A 666 -9.92 4.96 13.78
N ARG A 667 -8.60 5.11 13.88
CA ARG A 667 -7.63 3.99 13.85
C ARG A 667 -6.86 3.79 15.15
N VAL A 668 -6.96 4.69 16.11
CA VAL A 668 -6.32 4.54 17.43
C VAL A 668 -7.35 4.18 18.51
N PRO A 669 -8.42 4.97 18.75
CA PRO A 669 -9.34 4.68 19.84
C PRO A 669 -10.00 3.29 19.82
N PRO A 670 -10.32 2.65 18.66
CA PRO A 670 -10.84 1.28 18.66
C PRO A 670 -9.93 0.26 19.35
N PHE A 671 -8.60 0.46 19.30
CA PHE A 671 -7.58 -0.46 19.82
C PHE A 671 -6.93 0.01 21.13
N VAL A 672 -7.16 1.27 21.52
CA VAL A 672 -6.67 1.85 22.76
C VAL A 672 -7.88 2.11 23.69
N PRO A 673 -8.29 1.12 24.51
CA PRO A 673 -9.54 1.17 25.27
C PRO A 673 -9.54 2.24 26.37
N GLN A 674 -8.39 2.79 26.74
CA GLN A 674 -8.24 3.86 27.72
C GLN A 674 -8.79 5.21 27.23
N TYR A 675 -9.01 5.39 25.92
CA TYR A 675 -9.77 6.54 25.43
C TYR A 675 -11.24 6.39 25.82
N ALA A 676 -11.78 7.36 26.53
CA ALA A 676 -13.15 7.41 27.00
C ALA A 676 -14.16 7.77 25.89
N LEU A 677 -13.74 8.55 24.89
CA LEU A 677 -14.54 8.93 23.71
C LEU A 677 -13.64 9.32 22.53
N SER A 678 -14.21 9.40 21.32
CA SER A 678 -13.51 9.85 20.11
C SER A 678 -14.34 10.85 19.30
N ILE A 679 -13.69 11.90 18.80
CA ILE A 679 -14.25 12.90 17.88
C ILE A 679 -13.42 12.90 16.59
N CYS A 680 -14.09 12.57 15.47
CA CYS A 680 -13.51 12.61 14.13
C CYS A 680 -14.02 13.85 13.39
N SER A 681 -13.12 14.81 13.13
CA SER A 681 -13.45 16.04 12.42
C SER A 681 -12.84 16.09 11.03
N ALA A 682 -13.63 16.57 10.07
CA ALA A 682 -13.17 16.84 8.70
C ALA A 682 -12.53 15.63 8.00
N ASP A 683 -12.95 14.41 8.34
CA ASP A 683 -12.40 13.17 7.78
C ASP A 683 -13.45 12.07 7.61
N PHE A 684 -14.38 11.90 8.56
CA PHE A 684 -15.34 10.80 8.53
C PHE A 684 -16.18 10.77 7.23
N ASN A 685 -16.13 9.68 6.45
CA ASN A 685 -16.92 9.50 5.23
C ASN A 685 -16.96 8.01 4.78
N GLU A 686 -17.59 7.73 3.63
CA GLU A 686 -17.48 6.41 2.97
C GLU A 686 -16.03 6.20 2.48
N TRP A 687 -15.23 5.57 3.34
CA TRP A 687 -13.77 5.55 3.24
C TRP A 687 -13.28 4.76 2.02
N ILE A 688 -13.92 3.63 1.73
CA ILE A 688 -13.50 2.73 0.65
C ILE A 688 -13.69 3.42 -0.71
N GLY A 689 -14.82 4.08 -0.92
CA GLY A 689 -15.07 4.90 -2.11
C GLY A 689 -14.11 6.08 -2.20
N LYS A 690 -13.75 6.70 -1.07
CA LYS A 690 -12.79 7.82 -1.02
C LYS A 690 -11.37 7.41 -1.40
N THR A 691 -10.95 6.18 -1.16
CA THR A 691 -9.61 5.69 -1.52
C THR A 691 -9.55 5.02 -2.89
N THR A 692 -10.68 4.58 -3.45
CA THR A 692 -10.67 3.75 -4.67
C THR A 692 -11.44 4.34 -5.85
N SER A 693 -12.28 5.37 -5.66
CA SER A 693 -13.13 5.88 -6.74
C SER A 693 -12.31 6.54 -7.83
N ASN A 694 -12.53 6.12 -9.09
CA ASN A 694 -11.99 6.78 -10.28
C ASN A 694 -12.91 7.88 -10.82
N ILE A 695 -14.12 8.07 -10.30
CA ILE A 695 -15.08 9.09 -10.76
C ILE A 695 -15.22 10.27 -9.79
N TYR A 696 -14.72 10.12 -8.56
CA TYR A 696 -14.78 11.19 -7.57
C TYR A 696 -13.51 12.05 -7.59
N ARG A 697 -13.65 13.34 -7.92
CA ARG A 697 -12.51 14.25 -8.15
C ARG A 697 -11.54 14.43 -7.00
N ALA A 698 -11.99 14.21 -5.77
CA ALA A 698 -11.17 14.33 -4.57
C ALA A 698 -10.74 12.97 -4.02
N SER A 699 -11.02 11.86 -4.71
CA SER A 699 -10.51 10.53 -4.34
C SER A 699 -8.98 10.52 -4.22
N TYR A 700 -8.45 9.73 -3.29
CA TYR A 700 -7.00 9.59 -3.09
C TYR A 700 -6.27 8.97 -4.29
N VAL A 701 -7.00 8.30 -5.19
CA VAL A 701 -6.46 7.85 -6.48
C VAL A 701 -5.82 9.01 -7.27
N TYR A 702 -6.31 10.25 -7.10
CA TYR A 702 -5.87 11.43 -7.85
C TYR A 702 -4.89 12.35 -7.11
N THR A 703 -4.36 11.93 -5.96
CA THR A 703 -3.54 12.78 -5.08
C THR A 703 -2.20 12.14 -4.74
N GLY A 704 -1.34 12.84 -3.99
CA GLY A 704 0.05 12.41 -3.72
C GLY A 704 0.22 11.47 -2.52
N GLU A 705 -0.85 11.21 -1.77
CA GLU A 705 -0.83 10.43 -0.53
C GLU A 705 -0.82 8.91 -0.78
N TYR A 706 0.30 8.39 -1.30
CA TYR A 706 0.48 6.95 -1.56
C TYR A 706 0.57 6.06 -0.32
N GLU A 707 0.66 6.66 0.87
CA GLU A 707 0.68 5.95 2.14
C GLU A 707 -0.71 5.60 2.71
N ILE A 708 -1.79 6.08 2.09
CA ILE A 708 -3.11 6.12 2.72
C ILE A 708 -3.89 4.79 2.69
N TRP A 709 -3.47 3.86 1.83
CA TRP A 709 -4.18 2.61 1.59
C TRP A 709 -3.86 1.53 2.63
N GLU A 710 -4.87 0.74 2.95
CA GLU A 710 -4.81 -0.39 3.89
C GLU A 710 -5.28 -1.66 3.20
N TRP A 711 -4.40 -2.67 3.16
CA TRP A 711 -4.63 -3.86 2.35
C TRP A 711 -5.95 -4.55 2.75
N ASN A 712 -6.82 -4.74 1.77
CA ASN A 712 -8.08 -5.47 1.92
C ASN A 712 -9.07 -4.90 2.96
N MET A 713 -8.85 -3.66 3.45
CA MET A 713 -9.75 -3.02 4.41
C MET A 713 -11.20 -3.03 3.94
N GLY A 714 -11.44 -2.79 2.64
CA GLY A 714 -12.78 -2.73 2.05
C GLY A 714 -13.62 -3.99 2.23
N ASN A 715 -13.01 -5.16 2.38
CA ASN A 715 -13.75 -6.41 2.63
C ASN A 715 -13.94 -6.71 4.13
N ILE A 716 -13.26 -5.98 5.02
CA ILE A 716 -13.25 -6.22 6.46
C ILE A 716 -14.03 -5.13 7.20
N ALA A 717 -13.71 -3.86 7.00
CA ALA A 717 -14.32 -2.75 7.71
C ALA A 717 -14.27 -1.43 6.90
N SER A 718 -15.19 -0.53 7.21
CA SER A 718 -15.11 0.90 6.87
C SER A 718 -15.17 1.71 8.16
N TYR A 719 -15.27 3.03 8.04
CA TYR A 719 -15.35 3.94 9.17
C TYR A 719 -16.54 3.66 10.09
N ALA A 720 -17.67 3.20 9.56
CA ALA A 720 -18.80 2.79 10.40
C ALA A 720 -18.43 1.63 11.33
N GLU A 721 -17.83 0.56 10.81
CA GLU A 721 -17.40 -0.59 11.62
C GLU A 721 -16.35 -0.19 12.67
N LEU A 722 -15.36 0.63 12.29
CA LEU A 722 -14.36 1.15 13.24
C LEU A 722 -15.00 2.01 14.35
N ALA A 723 -16.01 2.83 14.03
CA ALA A 723 -16.75 3.59 15.03
C ALA A 723 -17.54 2.66 15.98
N CYS A 724 -18.19 1.63 15.45
CA CYS A 724 -18.98 0.67 16.23
C CYS A 724 -18.10 -0.21 17.14
N MET A 725 -16.85 -0.50 16.76
CA MET A 725 -15.89 -1.20 17.64
C MET A 725 -15.59 -0.43 18.93
N MET A 726 -15.86 0.87 18.99
CA MET A 726 -15.67 1.69 20.19
C MET A 726 -16.81 1.59 21.21
N THR A 727 -17.96 1.02 20.84
CA THR A 727 -19.14 0.90 21.70
C THR A 727 -18.79 0.29 23.06
N PRO A 728 -19.22 0.91 24.18
CA PRO A 728 -20.29 1.89 24.33
C PRO A 728 -19.76 3.33 24.47
N ARG A 729 -18.48 3.55 24.14
CA ARG A 729 -17.83 4.85 24.32
C ARG A 729 -18.47 5.89 23.40
N PRO A 730 -18.67 7.14 23.85
CA PRO A 730 -19.25 8.16 23.01
C PRO A 730 -18.41 8.44 21.75
N PHE A 731 -19.10 8.70 20.64
CA PHE A 731 -18.47 9.00 19.35
C PHE A 731 -19.12 10.22 18.69
N MET A 732 -18.32 11.09 18.08
CA MET A 732 -18.84 12.26 17.37
C MET A 732 -18.15 12.50 16.04
N VAL A 733 -18.92 12.96 15.06
CA VAL A 733 -18.44 13.47 13.77
C VAL A 733 -18.64 14.99 13.69
N GLU A 734 -17.65 15.72 13.22
CA GLU A 734 -17.74 17.17 12.93
C GLU A 734 -17.46 17.42 11.45
N ARG A 735 -18.41 18.09 10.77
CA ARG A 735 -18.43 18.16 9.31
C ARG A 735 -18.83 19.55 8.79
N GLY A 736 -17.93 20.16 8.01
CA GLY A 736 -18.22 21.38 7.26
C GLY A 736 -18.83 21.09 5.88
N HIS A 737 -19.91 21.76 5.51
CA HIS A 737 -20.59 21.58 4.21
C HIS A 737 -19.71 21.88 2.97
N ARG A 738 -18.64 22.68 3.13
CA ARG A 738 -17.69 23.02 2.06
C ARG A 738 -16.34 22.32 2.23
N ASP A 739 -16.27 21.29 3.05
CA ASP A 739 -15.10 20.44 3.15
C ASP A 739 -14.93 19.63 1.86
N GLY A 740 -13.77 19.81 1.20
CA GLY A 740 -13.44 19.13 -0.06
C GLY A 740 -13.04 17.67 0.10
N VAL A 741 -12.94 17.13 1.32
CA VAL A 741 -12.53 15.73 1.56
C VAL A 741 -13.58 14.75 1.05
N ALA A 742 -14.86 14.99 1.29
CA ALA A 742 -15.96 14.12 0.87
C ALA A 742 -17.22 14.97 0.66
N PRO A 743 -18.26 14.51 -0.04
CA PRO A 743 -19.55 15.19 -0.07
C PRO A 743 -20.38 14.84 1.18
N ASP A 744 -21.34 15.68 1.57
CA ASP A 744 -22.14 15.46 2.79
C ASP A 744 -22.95 14.16 2.72
N GLU A 745 -23.35 13.75 1.53
CA GLU A 745 -24.10 12.52 1.29
C GLU A 745 -23.31 11.28 1.72
N TRP A 746 -22.00 11.24 1.44
CA TRP A 746 -21.15 10.13 1.87
C TRP A 746 -20.96 10.13 3.38
N VAL A 747 -20.76 11.30 3.97
CA VAL A 747 -20.63 11.45 5.42
C VAL A 747 -21.90 11.03 6.14
N ALA A 748 -23.05 11.52 5.69
CA ALA A 748 -24.35 11.23 6.27
C ALA A 748 -24.73 9.76 6.11
N ALA A 749 -24.50 9.16 4.92
CA ALA A 749 -24.80 7.76 4.68
C ALA A 749 -23.95 6.83 5.56
N GLU A 750 -22.66 7.12 5.70
CA GLU A 750 -21.79 6.33 6.57
C GLU A 750 -22.15 6.52 8.05
N TYR A 751 -22.45 7.77 8.47
CA TYR A 751 -22.81 8.06 9.86
C TYR A 751 -24.17 7.45 10.24
N ALA A 752 -25.11 7.33 9.31
CA ALA A 752 -26.39 6.68 9.54
C ALA A 752 -26.24 5.22 10.02
N LYS A 753 -25.20 4.50 9.55
CA LYS A 753 -24.87 3.15 10.03
C LYS A 753 -24.47 3.16 11.51
N VAL A 754 -23.62 4.12 11.91
CA VAL A 754 -23.19 4.32 13.30
C VAL A 754 -24.36 4.71 14.18
N ARG A 755 -25.18 5.68 13.73
CA ARG A 755 -26.35 6.14 14.48
C ARG A 755 -27.33 5.01 14.75
N ARG A 756 -27.67 4.22 13.73
CA ARG A 756 -28.53 3.04 13.87
C ARG A 756 -27.98 2.06 14.92
N HIS A 757 -26.69 1.74 14.84
CA HIS A 757 -26.03 0.83 15.79
C HIS A 757 -26.14 1.32 17.25
N TYR A 758 -25.88 2.60 17.50
CA TYR A 758 -26.01 3.16 18.85
C TYR A 758 -27.47 3.21 19.32
N ASP A 759 -28.42 3.57 18.43
CA ASP A 759 -29.85 3.60 18.78
C ASP A 759 -30.39 2.19 19.12
N GLU A 760 -30.03 1.16 18.34
CA GLU A 760 -30.42 -0.24 18.58
C GLU A 760 -29.92 -0.77 19.94
N LEU A 761 -28.78 -0.27 20.41
CA LEU A 761 -28.20 -0.60 21.71
C LEU A 761 -28.69 0.30 22.86
N GLY A 762 -29.60 1.24 22.61
CA GLY A 762 -30.09 2.20 23.61
C GLY A 762 -29.08 3.29 23.98
N LEU A 763 -28.07 3.54 23.13
CA LEU A 763 -26.98 4.50 23.32
C LEU A 763 -27.10 5.73 22.42
N GLY A 764 -28.29 6.01 21.86
CA GLY A 764 -28.51 7.10 20.90
C GLY A 764 -28.01 8.49 21.33
N ASP A 765 -28.00 8.77 22.63
CA ASP A 765 -27.50 10.03 23.22
C ASP A 765 -25.96 10.10 23.36
N SER A 766 -25.27 9.00 23.05
CA SER A 766 -23.80 8.87 23.08
C SER A 766 -23.16 9.03 21.72
N THR A 767 -23.94 9.24 20.65
CA THR A 767 -23.40 9.57 19.32
C THR A 767 -24.08 10.78 18.70
N THR A 768 -23.30 11.66 18.09
CA THR A 768 -23.84 12.81 17.36
C THR A 768 -22.98 13.20 16.14
N ILE A 769 -23.59 13.90 15.19
CA ILE A 769 -22.89 14.56 14.08
C ILE A 769 -23.24 16.04 14.07
N GLU A 770 -22.21 16.89 13.97
CA GLU A 770 -22.39 18.32 13.77
C GLU A 770 -22.10 18.70 12.31
N PHE A 771 -23.14 19.16 11.61
CA PHE A 771 -23.01 19.84 10.33
C PHE A 771 -22.94 21.36 10.51
N PHE A 772 -22.08 22.02 9.75
CA PHE A 772 -21.98 23.47 9.78
C PHE A 772 -21.55 24.09 8.45
N ASN A 773 -21.91 25.37 8.28
CA ASN A 773 -21.52 26.17 7.12
C ASN A 773 -20.04 26.57 7.18
N GLY A 774 -19.13 25.65 6.88
CA GLY A 774 -17.69 25.90 6.88
C GLY A 774 -16.90 25.03 5.91
N PRO A 775 -15.61 25.37 5.67
CA PRO A 775 -14.68 24.58 4.87
C PRO A 775 -14.16 23.36 5.67
N HIS A 776 -13.02 22.81 5.24
CA HIS A 776 -12.21 21.85 6.00
C HIS A 776 -11.55 22.54 7.22
N THR A 777 -12.18 22.46 8.40
CA THR A 777 -11.80 23.18 9.63
C THR A 777 -12.43 22.57 10.88
N ILE A 778 -11.84 22.81 12.04
CA ILE A 778 -12.52 22.69 13.33
C ILE A 778 -13.59 23.79 13.48
N ARG A 779 -14.81 23.46 13.94
CA ARG A 779 -15.80 24.47 14.37
C ARG A 779 -15.68 24.75 15.87
N GLY A 780 -15.53 23.71 16.68
CA GLY A 780 -15.30 23.86 18.13
C GLY A 780 -16.51 24.40 18.90
N LEU A 781 -17.74 24.06 18.48
CA LEU A 781 -18.96 24.41 19.22
C LEU A 781 -19.66 23.17 19.74
N GLY A 782 -20.21 22.34 18.85
CA GLY A 782 -20.84 21.08 19.23
C GLY A 782 -19.83 20.10 19.83
N THR A 783 -18.61 20.05 19.28
CA THR A 783 -17.53 19.18 19.79
C THR A 783 -17.10 19.55 21.21
N PHE A 784 -17.01 20.84 21.54
CA PHE A 784 -16.69 21.29 22.90
C PHE A 784 -17.82 20.96 23.88
N ALA A 785 -19.08 21.21 23.50
CA ALA A 785 -20.24 20.82 24.32
C ALA A 785 -20.29 19.29 24.55
N PHE A 786 -19.97 18.50 23.53
CA PHE A 786 -19.88 17.05 23.62
C PHE A 786 -18.80 16.60 24.62
N LEU A 787 -17.61 17.22 24.59
CA LEU A 787 -16.53 16.98 25.56
C LEU A 787 -16.97 17.31 26.99
N HIS A 788 -17.56 18.49 27.21
CA HIS A 788 -18.06 18.90 28.53
C HIS A 788 -19.11 17.92 29.08
N LYS A 789 -20.07 17.50 28.24
CA LYS A 789 -21.10 16.51 28.60
C LYS A 789 -20.48 15.16 28.98
N HIS A 790 -19.69 14.57 28.07
CA HIS A 790 -19.26 13.17 28.21
C HIS A 790 -18.01 12.98 29.08
N LEU A 791 -17.22 14.02 29.32
CA LEU A 791 -16.14 14.02 30.31
C LEU A 791 -16.60 14.59 31.67
N ASN A 792 -17.89 14.92 31.83
CA ASN A 792 -18.45 15.50 33.05
C ASN A 792 -17.59 16.69 33.56
N TRP A 793 -17.35 17.65 32.68
CA TRP A 793 -16.57 18.86 32.98
C TRP A 793 -17.44 20.10 32.77
N PRO A 794 -17.54 21.02 33.76
CA PRO A 794 -18.42 22.19 33.64
C PRO A 794 -18.10 23.06 32.43
N GLU A 795 -19.13 23.53 31.72
CA GLU A 795 -18.95 24.54 30.67
C GLU A 795 -18.49 25.88 31.28
N PRO A 796 -17.63 26.65 30.58
CA PRO A 796 -17.31 28.02 30.98
C PRO A 796 -18.58 28.87 31.02
N LYS A 797 -18.72 29.68 32.06
CA LYS A 797 -19.84 30.63 32.22
C LYS A 797 -19.70 31.87 31.36
#